data_AF-A0A8H8ITW2-F1
#
_entry.id   AF-A0A8H8ITW2-F1
#
_cell.length_a   1.000
_cell.length_b   1.000
_cell.length_c   1.000
_cell.angle_alpha   90.00
_cell.angle_beta   90.00
_cell.angle_gamma   90.00
#
_symmetry.space_group_name_H-M   'P 1'
#
loop_
_entity.id
_entity.type
_entity.pdbx_description
1 polymer ?
#
loop_
_entity_poly.entity_id
_entity_poly.type
_entity_poly.pdbx_seq_one_letter_code
_entity_poly.pdbx_strand_id
1 'polypeptide(L)'
;MSGVSTPVSSSSTLTAPLSPKLQDDSKESYDAVSPLTPAGIPLTSPAAYTIEALAARHSATVVVFDLAEQAGFGERTAQWTNGKSEAKLVHAQTRAGAGLSLAGRLSGGTSADGARATGGVITAFTTPEGLAQMVPALSVLPTPSNSARLVIQVAAVSPLSTLELTPTLAPAARALASLGQDFVVLISSTAQEAIDFTALSYSLPSHVVHVFDHAGAARETVKTTFPEVSGTTLPLDEAAKTGNVELFSYAGDSNAEVALVLLNGPLASLARLLAAHTPGLGVVSVRALRPWNSEALRSVLPESVKKLHVLEELPSHSGTGPLFGDVLTSSLAGVQVRGHRVYPTRSHAFHTSVNTLAEYVAEITSLSPALSNGSKYKSLAFLSTPAASSLVHLPQITAHTFLTQAGPIAARLLSTSDAFASSQGANVSRLILTPSNDAHLSNASISGIASLQQQIDCLVVADGTLLSSYNAFTFVKNGSPVLVIANGGAPEVASRLTRVAVEDIHARGIRLYTFDPDEVAARIGEASSDQSLLKTALAHLVLLRIYLGGAANSNAILTLATRLYGDRIAGVSAHAVCDAAWASLVGVEVPALEPLAEDAAPPKELATFAFNALSLDDPAYDGRPSPNVPTLGPSSEAIKRLLFREAYTPNTPVTESNSDPCLRPDLTEERFLVTCTVNKRLTPTNYDRNVFHLEFDTSGTGLKYAIGEALGVHGWNDEAEVLEFCEWYKVDPKSAITLPVPGQPDQTHTRTAFHALQQQIDIFGRPPKSFYGALADYATERADAMALRFIAAPEGSATFKKLSEGDTVTFADVLKQFPSAHPSLNELATIVGDIKPRHYSIASAQSAVGDRVDLLVVTVDWVTPSGSPRFGQCTRYLAGLKPGQKVTVSIKPSVMKLPPDDMQPIIMAGLGTGAAPFRAFIQHRALLVSQGKQVGPLIYYFGSRHRSQEYLYGEELDAYIADGIITHAGLAFSRDTNKKVYIQHKMREDGEMLSNALAGADNGVFYLCGPTWPVPDVYATLIDSLVQYAGKSKEEAAQYLEDLKEEERYVLEVY
;
A
#
# COMPACT_ATOMS: atom_id res chain seq x y z
N MET A 1 -7.56 -19.17 -47.04
CA MET A 1 -6.11 -18.91 -47.07
C MET A 1 -5.77 -18.07 -45.85
N SER A 2 -4.71 -18.51 -45.17
CA SER A 2 -4.15 -18.11 -43.85
C SER A 2 -4.54 -16.76 -43.26
N GLY A 3 -5.26 -16.83 -42.14
CA GLY A 3 -5.27 -15.79 -41.11
C GLY A 3 -3.97 -15.84 -40.30
N VAL A 4 -3.34 -14.69 -40.14
CA VAL A 4 -2.24 -14.45 -39.20
C VAL A 4 -2.84 -13.70 -38.01
N SER A 5 -2.64 -14.30 -36.84
CA SER A 5 -3.10 -13.88 -35.52
C SER A 5 -2.53 -12.52 -35.10
N THR A 6 -3.41 -11.64 -34.64
CA THR A 6 -3.12 -10.46 -33.82
C THR A 6 -2.57 -10.88 -32.44
N PRO A 7 -1.63 -10.14 -31.82
CA PRO A 7 -1.10 -10.49 -30.50
C PRO A 7 -2.12 -10.22 -29.38
N VAL A 8 -2.12 -11.09 -28.39
CA VAL A 8 -3.04 -11.14 -27.24
C VAL A 8 -2.77 -9.95 -26.29
N SER A 9 -3.80 -9.15 -26.02
CA SER A 9 -3.75 -8.04 -25.05
C SER A 9 -3.86 -8.55 -23.60
N SER A 10 -2.98 -8.11 -22.72
CA SER A 10 -3.06 -8.32 -21.27
C SER A 10 -4.11 -7.39 -20.65
N SER A 11 -5.28 -7.94 -20.30
CA SER A 11 -6.28 -7.21 -19.50
C SER A 11 -6.85 -8.09 -18.40
N SER A 12 -6.31 -7.99 -17.18
CA SER A 12 -6.89 -8.57 -15.97
C SER A 12 -7.40 -7.44 -15.06
N THR A 13 -8.65 -7.04 -15.31
CA THR A 13 -9.41 -6.10 -14.46
C THR A 13 -9.81 -6.76 -13.14
N LEU A 14 -9.08 -6.46 -12.06
CA LEU A 14 -9.49 -6.70 -10.67
C LEU A 14 -10.39 -5.55 -10.18
N THR A 15 -11.61 -5.86 -9.75
CA THR A 15 -12.52 -4.93 -9.06
C THR A 15 -11.97 -4.58 -7.66
N ALA A 16 -11.97 -3.29 -7.33
CA ALA A 16 -11.45 -2.72 -6.09
C ALA A 16 -12.45 -2.80 -4.91
N PRO A 17 -11.98 -2.89 -3.65
CA PRO A 17 -12.76 -2.54 -2.47
C PRO A 17 -12.84 -1.01 -2.32
N LEU A 18 -13.88 -0.53 -1.64
CA LEU A 18 -14.16 0.90 -1.42
C LEU A 18 -13.09 1.56 -0.54
N SER A 19 -12.73 2.80 -0.89
CA SER A 19 -11.86 3.68 -0.12
C SER A 19 -12.40 3.91 1.31
N PRO A 20 -11.53 4.10 2.32
CA PRO A 20 -11.95 4.54 3.64
C PRO A 20 -12.66 5.90 3.54
N LYS A 21 -13.73 6.07 4.31
CA LYS A 21 -14.42 7.36 4.39
C LYS A 21 -13.51 8.37 5.08
N LEU A 22 -13.20 9.48 4.41
CA LEU A 22 -12.77 10.71 5.08
C LEU A 22 -13.85 11.07 6.12
N GLN A 23 -13.48 11.08 7.40
CA GLN A 23 -14.37 11.53 8.46
C GLN A 23 -14.56 13.04 8.34
N ASP A 24 -15.66 13.43 7.71
CA ASP A 24 -16.13 14.80 7.60
C ASP A 24 -17.04 15.07 8.82
N ASP A 25 -16.46 15.39 9.97
CA ASP A 25 -17.21 15.67 11.20
C ASP A 25 -16.81 16.99 11.91
N SER A 26 -16.25 17.96 11.18
CA SER A 26 -16.15 19.34 11.69
C SER A 26 -16.80 20.35 10.73
N LYS A 27 -17.77 21.09 11.26
CA LYS A 27 -18.66 22.03 10.56
C LYS A 27 -17.97 23.29 9.99
N GLU A 28 -16.65 23.32 9.90
CA GLU A 28 -15.88 24.46 9.38
C GLU A 28 -14.73 23.96 8.49
N SER A 29 -15.05 23.27 7.39
CA SER A 29 -14.00 22.92 6.42
C SER A 29 -13.73 24.11 5.51
N TYR A 30 -12.48 24.60 5.55
CA TYR A 30 -11.93 25.64 4.67
C TYR A 30 -11.85 25.22 3.18
N ASP A 31 -12.52 24.10 2.82
CA ASP A 31 -12.50 23.34 1.56
C ASP A 31 -13.92 23.19 0.95
N ALA A 32 -14.78 24.19 1.12
CA ALA A 32 -16.21 24.15 0.75
C ALA A 32 -16.54 24.14 -0.77
N VAL A 33 -15.61 23.70 -1.63
CA VAL A 33 -15.89 23.48 -3.07
C VAL A 33 -16.87 22.33 -3.23
N SER A 34 -17.89 22.55 -4.07
CA SER A 34 -18.82 21.51 -4.48
C SER A 34 -19.38 21.80 -5.87
N PRO A 35 -20.09 20.85 -6.50
CA PRO A 35 -20.76 21.08 -7.78
C PRO A 35 -21.81 22.20 -7.73
N LEU A 36 -22.26 22.59 -6.53
CA LEU A 36 -23.26 23.65 -6.32
C LEU A 36 -22.64 25.03 -6.06
N THR A 37 -21.31 25.13 -6.04
CA THR A 37 -20.63 26.40 -5.81
C THR A 37 -21.01 27.43 -6.90
N PRO A 38 -21.49 28.65 -6.52
CA PRO A 38 -21.80 29.70 -7.48
C PRO A 38 -20.55 30.23 -8.20
N ALA A 39 -20.72 30.70 -9.44
CA ALA A 39 -19.65 31.39 -10.17
C ALA A 39 -19.24 32.69 -9.47
N GLY A 40 -17.96 33.07 -9.60
CA GLY A 40 -17.40 34.28 -9.00
C GLY A 40 -17.04 34.16 -7.52
N ILE A 41 -17.30 33.01 -6.88
CA ILE A 41 -16.91 32.76 -5.49
C ILE A 41 -15.41 32.51 -5.41
N PRO A 42 -14.66 33.24 -4.54
CA PRO A 42 -13.27 32.96 -4.29
C PRO A 42 -13.12 31.67 -3.47
N LEU A 43 -12.14 30.86 -3.83
CA LEU A 43 -11.85 29.56 -3.24
C LEU A 43 -10.42 29.53 -2.74
N THR A 44 -10.19 28.76 -1.68
CA THR A 44 -8.84 28.53 -1.13
C THR A 44 -8.59 27.04 -1.07
N SER A 45 -8.57 26.38 -2.22
CA SER A 45 -8.43 24.93 -2.34
C SER A 45 -7.60 24.57 -3.58
N PRO A 46 -7.09 23.34 -3.68
CA PRO A 46 -6.51 22.83 -4.91
C PRO A 46 -7.42 22.96 -6.13
N ALA A 47 -6.85 23.25 -7.30
CA ALA A 47 -7.62 23.42 -8.53
C ALA A 47 -8.34 22.12 -8.94
N ALA A 48 -7.73 20.96 -8.66
CA ALA A 48 -8.30 19.64 -8.91
C ALA A 48 -9.71 19.48 -8.34
N TYR A 49 -9.97 20.00 -7.14
CA TYR A 49 -11.29 19.92 -6.52
C TYR A 49 -12.35 20.69 -7.32
N THR A 50 -11.95 21.83 -7.88
CA THR A 50 -12.83 22.63 -8.75
C THR A 50 -13.03 21.94 -10.11
N ILE A 51 -11.99 21.32 -10.66
CA ILE A 51 -12.08 20.53 -11.90
C ILE A 51 -13.06 19.36 -11.72
N GLU A 52 -12.95 18.63 -10.62
CA GLU A 52 -13.88 17.56 -10.25
C GLU A 52 -15.31 18.08 -10.04
N ALA A 53 -15.47 19.23 -9.38
CA ALA A 53 -16.78 19.84 -9.15
C ALA A 53 -17.45 20.25 -10.47
N LEU A 54 -16.69 20.84 -11.41
CA LEU A 54 -17.16 21.18 -12.74
C LEU A 54 -17.54 19.93 -13.54
N ALA A 55 -16.72 18.87 -13.46
CA ALA A 55 -17.05 17.59 -14.10
C ALA A 55 -18.33 16.98 -13.54
N ALA A 56 -18.49 16.94 -12.22
CA ALA A 56 -19.69 16.47 -11.56
C ALA A 56 -20.93 17.35 -11.84
N ARG A 57 -20.75 18.63 -12.18
CA ARG A 57 -21.84 19.55 -12.53
C ARG A 57 -22.26 19.46 -14.00
N HIS A 58 -21.31 19.30 -14.91
CA HIS A 58 -21.54 19.46 -16.37
C HIS A 58 -21.47 18.15 -17.17
N SER A 59 -21.29 17.00 -16.50
CA SER A 59 -21.21 15.69 -17.15
C SER A 59 -22.39 14.81 -16.77
N ALA A 60 -22.90 14.05 -17.73
CA ALA A 60 -23.86 12.97 -17.45
C ALA A 60 -23.16 11.76 -16.82
N THR A 61 -21.89 11.53 -17.17
CA THR A 61 -21.07 10.45 -16.62
C THR A 61 -19.64 10.92 -16.45
N VAL A 62 -19.06 10.63 -15.30
CA VAL A 62 -17.63 10.80 -15.01
C VAL A 62 -16.99 9.42 -14.90
N VAL A 63 -15.98 9.17 -15.72
CA VAL A 63 -15.19 7.94 -15.74
C VAL A 63 -13.85 8.23 -15.10
N VAL A 64 -13.56 7.62 -13.96
CA VAL A 64 -12.28 7.78 -13.26
C VAL A 64 -11.41 6.58 -13.57
N PHE A 65 -10.28 6.80 -14.24
CA PHE A 65 -9.31 5.75 -14.49
C PHE A 65 -8.40 5.55 -13.27
N ASP A 66 -8.07 4.30 -12.95
CA ASP A 66 -7.17 3.92 -11.86
C ASP A 66 -5.87 4.73 -11.75
N LEU A 67 -5.19 5.06 -12.85
CA LEU A 67 -3.98 5.90 -12.81
C LEU A 67 -4.25 7.34 -12.35
N ALA A 68 -5.45 7.89 -12.60
CA ALA A 68 -5.84 9.19 -12.07
C ALA A 68 -6.18 9.12 -10.58
N GLU A 69 -6.87 8.06 -10.16
CA GLU A 69 -7.17 7.81 -8.75
C GLU A 69 -5.87 7.61 -7.95
N GLN A 70 -4.92 6.83 -8.48
CA GLN A 70 -3.56 6.69 -7.95
C GLN A 70 -2.79 8.00 -7.95
N ALA A 71 -3.14 8.96 -8.81
CA ALA A 71 -2.60 10.31 -8.82
C ALA A 71 -3.31 11.24 -7.81
N GLY A 72 -4.28 10.77 -7.03
CA GLY A 72 -5.07 11.61 -6.13
C GLY A 72 -6.04 12.55 -6.87
N PHE A 73 -6.55 12.13 -8.03
CA PHE A 73 -7.49 12.90 -8.85
C PHE A 73 -8.74 12.07 -9.19
N GLY A 74 -9.91 12.53 -8.76
CA GLY A 74 -11.21 11.88 -8.99
C GLY A 74 -11.94 11.39 -7.74
N GLU A 75 -11.30 11.44 -6.57
CA GLU A 75 -11.85 10.93 -5.30
C GLU A 75 -13.04 11.76 -4.78
N ARG A 76 -13.01 13.10 -4.93
CA ARG A 76 -14.07 13.98 -4.42
C ARG A 76 -15.36 13.83 -5.22
N THR A 77 -15.24 13.51 -6.50
CA THR A 77 -16.37 13.21 -7.37
C THR A 77 -17.24 12.11 -6.75
N ALA A 78 -16.64 11.06 -6.18
CA ALA A 78 -17.37 9.98 -5.50
C ALA A 78 -18.18 10.45 -4.29
N GLN A 79 -17.69 11.46 -3.57
CA GLN A 79 -18.37 12.02 -2.40
C GLN A 79 -19.64 12.80 -2.79
N TRP A 80 -19.62 13.50 -3.92
CA TRP A 80 -20.74 14.32 -4.37
C TRP A 80 -21.82 13.53 -5.11
N THR A 81 -21.45 12.43 -5.78
CA THR A 81 -22.40 11.57 -6.49
C THR A 81 -23.30 10.74 -5.56
N ASN A 82 -23.00 10.70 -4.25
CA ASN A 82 -23.80 10.03 -3.22
C ASN A 82 -24.92 10.92 -2.60
N GLY A 83 -25.24 12.08 -3.18
CA GLY A 83 -26.40 12.88 -2.73
C GLY A 83 -26.47 14.36 -3.13
N LYS A 84 -25.50 14.89 -3.90
CA LYS A 84 -25.46 16.34 -4.29
C LYS A 84 -25.26 16.60 -5.80
N SER A 85 -25.00 15.58 -6.63
CA SER A 85 -24.77 15.70 -8.08
C SER A 85 -25.62 14.69 -8.86
N GLU A 86 -26.06 15.06 -10.07
CA GLU A 86 -26.80 14.18 -11.01
C GLU A 86 -25.87 13.32 -11.90
N ALA A 87 -24.55 13.50 -11.82
CA ALA A 87 -23.60 12.76 -12.66
C ALA A 87 -23.39 11.31 -12.17
N LYS A 88 -23.36 10.34 -13.11
CA LYS A 88 -23.01 8.95 -12.78
C LYS A 88 -21.49 8.77 -12.71
N LEU A 89 -20.97 8.25 -11.61
CA LEU A 89 -19.57 7.88 -11.47
C LEU A 89 -19.32 6.45 -11.98
N VAL A 90 -18.24 6.24 -12.72
CA VAL A 90 -17.79 4.93 -13.21
C VAL A 90 -16.29 4.81 -12.99
N HIS A 91 -15.84 3.82 -12.23
CA HIS A 91 -14.42 3.49 -12.15
C HIS A 91 -14.02 2.61 -13.34
N ALA A 92 -12.89 2.91 -13.95
CA ALA A 92 -12.34 2.18 -15.09
C ALA A 92 -10.86 1.90 -14.88
N GLN A 93 -10.34 0.88 -15.57
CA GLN A 93 -8.91 0.56 -15.52
C GLN A 93 -8.17 1.05 -16.74
N THR A 94 -6.93 1.50 -16.52
CA THR A 94 -6.03 1.90 -17.58
C THR A 94 -5.40 0.68 -18.22
N ARG A 95 -5.68 0.49 -19.51
CA ARG A 95 -5.10 -0.58 -20.33
C ARG A 95 -5.17 -0.21 -21.81
N ALA A 96 -4.42 -0.90 -22.64
CA ALA A 96 -4.55 -0.77 -24.09
C ALA A 96 -6.02 -1.00 -24.51
N GLY A 97 -6.61 -0.05 -25.25
CA GLY A 97 -8.01 -0.10 -25.67
C GLY A 97 -9.02 0.34 -24.61
N ALA A 98 -8.59 0.85 -23.45
CA ALA A 98 -9.48 1.44 -22.43
C ALA A 98 -10.44 2.50 -23.00
N GLY A 99 -10.01 3.25 -24.01
CA GLY A 99 -10.85 4.23 -24.71
C GLY A 99 -12.05 3.63 -25.47
N LEU A 100 -12.08 2.31 -25.74
CA LEU A 100 -13.24 1.65 -26.33
C LEU A 100 -14.46 1.70 -25.42
N SER A 101 -14.25 1.73 -24.10
CA SER A 101 -15.35 1.92 -23.13
C SER A 101 -15.99 3.31 -23.29
N LEU A 102 -15.20 4.34 -23.58
CA LEU A 102 -15.67 5.69 -23.86
C LEU A 102 -16.41 5.72 -25.22
N ALA A 103 -15.84 5.09 -26.25
CA ALA A 103 -16.45 4.97 -27.57
C ALA A 103 -17.82 4.25 -27.53
N GLY A 104 -17.93 3.17 -26.77
CA GLY A 104 -19.17 2.43 -26.58
C GLY A 104 -20.27 3.25 -25.90
N ARG A 105 -19.89 4.17 -25.00
CA ARG A 105 -20.84 5.08 -24.33
C ARG A 105 -21.27 6.24 -25.22
N LEU A 106 -20.40 6.70 -26.11
CA LEU A 106 -20.71 7.76 -27.09
C LEU A 106 -21.56 7.27 -28.27
N SER A 107 -21.54 5.98 -28.59
CA SER A 107 -22.20 5.41 -29.78
C SER A 107 -23.68 5.04 -29.62
N GLY A 108 -24.32 5.35 -28.48
CA GLY A 108 -25.79 5.32 -28.33
C GLY A 108 -26.47 3.96 -28.55
N GLY A 109 -25.78 2.84 -28.32
CA GLY A 109 -26.33 1.49 -28.54
C GLY A 109 -27.50 1.12 -27.61
N THR A 110 -28.23 0.05 -27.96
CA THR A 110 -29.46 -0.47 -27.29
C THR A 110 -29.25 -1.02 -25.87
N SER A 111 -28.07 -0.82 -25.27
CA SER A 111 -27.80 -1.23 -23.88
C SER A 111 -28.50 -0.28 -22.92
N ALA A 112 -28.83 -0.76 -21.71
CA ALA A 112 -29.44 0.07 -20.66
C ALA A 112 -28.60 1.32 -20.30
N ASP A 113 -27.29 1.27 -20.57
CA ASP A 113 -26.35 2.39 -20.42
C ASP A 113 -26.34 3.33 -21.64
N GLY A 114 -26.45 2.82 -22.89
CA GLY A 114 -26.52 3.64 -24.11
C GLY A 114 -27.86 4.34 -24.31
N ALA A 115 -28.97 3.74 -23.84
CA ALA A 115 -30.30 4.32 -23.85
C ALA A 115 -30.51 5.44 -22.81
N ARG A 116 -29.59 5.61 -21.84
CA ARG A 116 -29.61 6.69 -20.83
C ARG A 116 -28.51 7.73 -21.03
N ALA A 117 -27.49 7.43 -21.84
CA ALA A 117 -26.46 8.37 -22.29
C ALA A 117 -26.97 9.37 -23.34
N THR A 118 -28.23 9.25 -23.77
CA THR A 118 -28.88 10.20 -24.67
C THR A 118 -28.98 11.58 -24.02
N GLY A 119 -27.98 12.44 -24.24
CA GLY A 119 -28.08 13.89 -24.05
C GLY A 119 -26.98 14.61 -23.26
N GLY A 120 -25.77 14.07 -23.07
CA GLY A 120 -24.80 14.75 -22.18
C GLY A 120 -23.31 14.52 -22.47
N VAL A 121 -22.48 15.28 -21.74
CA VAL A 121 -21.01 15.20 -21.78
C VAL A 121 -20.55 13.99 -20.96
N ILE A 122 -19.64 13.21 -21.52
CA ILE A 122 -18.88 12.18 -20.79
C ILE A 122 -17.53 12.78 -20.45
N THR A 123 -17.16 12.73 -19.17
CA THR A 123 -15.85 13.19 -18.72
C THR A 123 -15.00 12.00 -18.27
N ALA A 124 -13.73 11.98 -18.66
CA ALA A 124 -12.76 10.97 -18.25
C ALA A 124 -11.59 11.61 -17.50
N PHE A 125 -11.21 11.07 -16.35
CA PHE A 125 -10.02 11.47 -15.60
C PHE A 125 -8.90 10.47 -15.82
N THR A 126 -7.73 10.93 -16.26
CA THR A 126 -6.57 10.07 -16.55
C THR A 126 -5.24 10.82 -16.38
N THR A 127 -4.12 10.17 -16.69
CA THR A 127 -2.76 10.73 -16.69
C THR A 127 -2.18 10.72 -18.13
N PRO A 128 -1.05 11.39 -18.41
CA PRO A 128 -0.39 11.32 -19.72
C PRO A 128 -0.17 9.89 -20.23
N GLU A 129 0.19 8.98 -19.33
CA GLU A 129 0.36 7.56 -19.64
C GLU A 129 -0.96 6.88 -19.95
N GLY A 130 -2.01 7.14 -19.16
CA GLY A 130 -3.34 6.60 -19.43
C GLY A 130 -3.93 7.11 -20.75
N LEU A 131 -3.75 8.40 -21.07
CA LEU A 131 -4.12 8.96 -22.37
C LEU A 131 -3.40 8.25 -23.51
N ALA A 132 -2.10 7.98 -23.37
CA ALA A 132 -1.30 7.26 -24.37
C ALA A 132 -1.85 5.84 -24.65
N GLN A 133 -2.37 5.15 -23.63
CA GLN A 133 -2.98 3.83 -23.79
C GLN A 133 -4.36 3.87 -24.48
N MET A 134 -5.05 5.02 -24.45
CA MET A 134 -6.37 5.19 -25.06
C MET A 134 -6.32 5.55 -26.55
N VAL A 135 -5.17 6.04 -27.05
CA VAL A 135 -5.01 6.61 -28.40
C VAL A 135 -5.64 5.77 -29.52
N PRO A 136 -5.41 4.44 -29.60
CA PRO A 136 -5.96 3.65 -30.70
C PRO A 136 -7.49 3.62 -30.74
N ALA A 137 -8.15 3.87 -29.61
CA ALA A 137 -9.60 3.94 -29.51
C ALA A 137 -10.15 5.36 -29.71
N LEU A 138 -9.37 6.39 -29.36
CA LEU A 138 -9.79 7.79 -29.56
C LEU A 138 -9.86 8.17 -31.05
N SER A 139 -9.09 7.51 -31.92
CA SER A 139 -9.09 7.76 -33.37
C SER A 139 -10.33 7.25 -34.11
N VAL A 140 -11.15 6.40 -33.47
CA VAL A 140 -12.37 5.81 -34.05
C VAL A 140 -13.64 6.30 -33.37
N LEU A 141 -13.55 7.38 -32.59
CA LEU A 141 -14.72 7.99 -31.96
C LEU A 141 -15.67 8.59 -33.00
N PRO A 142 -16.99 8.56 -32.74
CA PRO A 142 -17.95 9.29 -33.56
C PRO A 142 -17.67 10.79 -33.46
N THR A 143 -17.95 11.53 -34.53
CA THR A 143 -17.86 13.00 -34.54
C THR A 143 -18.70 13.59 -33.41
N PRO A 144 -18.21 14.61 -32.69
CA PRO A 144 -18.90 15.16 -31.53
C PRO A 144 -20.24 15.78 -31.93
N SER A 145 -21.23 15.64 -31.05
CA SER A 145 -22.56 16.22 -31.22
C SER A 145 -23.06 16.81 -29.91
N ASN A 146 -24.10 17.65 -29.96
CA ASN A 146 -24.73 18.21 -28.77
C ASN A 146 -25.25 17.15 -27.79
N SER A 147 -25.50 15.92 -28.28
CA SER A 147 -25.97 14.78 -27.48
C SER A 147 -24.87 13.81 -27.04
N ALA A 148 -23.66 13.91 -27.59
CA ALA A 148 -22.55 12.98 -27.31
C ALA A 148 -21.20 13.68 -27.54
N ARG A 149 -20.52 14.03 -26.43
CA ARG A 149 -19.22 14.69 -26.41
C ARG A 149 -18.34 14.10 -25.31
N LEU A 150 -17.02 14.12 -25.53
CA LEU A 150 -16.01 13.60 -24.60
C LEU A 150 -15.11 14.74 -24.13
N VAL A 151 -14.94 14.84 -22.81
CA VAL A 151 -13.94 15.71 -22.18
C VAL A 151 -12.97 14.81 -21.41
N ILE A 152 -11.69 14.87 -21.72
CA ILE A 152 -10.65 14.11 -21.01
C ILE A 152 -9.82 15.11 -20.21
N GLN A 153 -9.90 15.01 -18.88
CA GLN A 153 -9.06 15.78 -17.95
C GLN A 153 -7.82 14.93 -17.61
N VAL A 154 -6.65 15.44 -17.99
CA VAL A 154 -5.38 14.72 -17.92
C VAL A 154 -4.48 15.39 -16.89
N ALA A 155 -4.34 14.77 -15.73
CA ALA A 155 -3.45 15.21 -14.67
C ALA A 155 -2.00 14.93 -15.07
N ALA A 156 -1.21 15.97 -15.41
CA ALA A 156 0.16 15.84 -15.90
C ALA A 156 1.13 15.39 -14.79
N VAL A 157 1.17 14.09 -14.56
CA VAL A 157 2.12 13.42 -13.66
C VAL A 157 2.52 12.08 -14.26
N SER A 158 3.79 11.72 -14.13
CA SER A 158 4.28 10.42 -14.56
C SER A 158 5.38 9.93 -13.62
N PRO A 159 5.41 8.62 -13.29
CA PRO A 159 6.49 8.07 -12.48
C PRO A 159 7.77 7.94 -13.30
N LEU A 160 8.89 8.34 -12.71
CA LEU A 160 10.22 8.05 -13.23
C LEU A 160 10.61 6.60 -12.98
N SER A 161 11.76 6.20 -13.54
CA SER A 161 12.38 4.92 -13.19
C SER A 161 12.74 4.83 -11.70
N THR A 162 13.00 5.97 -11.05
CA THR A 162 13.31 6.14 -9.62
C THR A 162 12.06 6.13 -8.72
N LEU A 163 10.85 5.93 -9.28
CA LEU A 163 9.55 6.07 -8.60
C LEU A 163 9.19 7.49 -8.17
N GLU A 164 10.09 8.45 -8.34
CA GLU A 164 9.76 9.87 -8.20
C GLU A 164 8.74 10.27 -9.25
N LEU A 165 7.70 10.97 -8.83
CA LEU A 165 6.70 11.51 -9.75
C LEU A 165 7.24 12.81 -10.37
N THR A 166 7.21 12.91 -11.69
CA THR A 166 7.62 14.09 -12.46
C THR A 166 6.43 14.67 -13.24
N PRO A 167 6.25 16.00 -13.28
CA PRO A 167 5.14 16.62 -13.97
C PRO A 167 5.46 16.82 -15.47
N THR A 168 5.74 15.72 -16.16
CA THR A 168 6.11 15.71 -17.58
C THR A 168 4.93 15.43 -18.49
N LEU A 169 4.92 16.05 -19.67
CA LEU A 169 3.96 15.78 -20.74
C LEU A 169 4.42 14.68 -21.70
N ALA A 170 5.64 14.17 -21.54
CA ALA A 170 6.29 13.26 -22.49
C ALA A 170 5.44 12.03 -22.89
N PRO A 171 4.77 11.30 -21.97
CA PRO A 171 3.96 10.14 -22.37
C PRO A 171 2.77 10.51 -23.27
N ALA A 172 2.20 11.70 -23.10
CA ALA A 172 1.07 12.17 -23.90
C ALA A 172 1.48 12.65 -25.31
N ALA A 173 2.75 12.97 -25.56
CA ALA A 173 3.17 13.59 -26.83
C ALA A 173 2.74 12.79 -28.08
N ARG A 174 2.85 11.46 -28.04
CA ARG A 174 2.38 10.57 -29.13
C ARG A 174 0.86 10.55 -29.27
N ALA A 175 0.15 10.61 -28.15
CA ALA A 175 -1.30 10.68 -28.12
C ALA A 175 -1.80 11.94 -28.80
N LEU A 176 -1.26 13.09 -28.40
CA LEU A 176 -1.64 14.39 -28.93
C LEU A 176 -1.38 14.52 -30.44
N ALA A 177 -0.32 13.88 -30.94
CA ALA A 177 -0.02 13.85 -32.37
C ALA A 177 -1.02 13.02 -33.20
N SER A 178 -1.71 12.07 -32.58
CA SER A 178 -2.56 11.08 -33.27
C SER A 178 -4.06 11.41 -33.20
N LEU A 179 -4.44 12.46 -32.46
CA LEU A 179 -5.83 12.90 -32.36
C LEU A 179 -6.28 13.55 -33.68
N GLY A 180 -7.50 13.21 -34.11
CA GLY A 180 -8.11 13.77 -35.33
C GLY A 180 -8.55 15.23 -35.18
N GLN A 181 -9.09 15.80 -36.26
CA GLN A 181 -9.56 17.20 -36.32
C GLN A 181 -10.77 17.49 -35.41
N ASP A 182 -11.46 16.45 -34.96
CA ASP A 182 -12.61 16.55 -34.05
C ASP A 182 -12.23 16.83 -32.59
N PHE A 183 -10.93 16.85 -32.28
CA PHE A 183 -10.39 17.11 -30.95
C PHE A 183 -9.81 18.51 -30.82
N VAL A 184 -10.14 19.16 -29.71
CA VAL A 184 -9.44 20.32 -29.19
C VAL A 184 -8.47 19.85 -28.09
N VAL A 185 -7.21 20.25 -28.18
CA VAL A 185 -6.18 19.94 -27.19
C VAL A 185 -5.77 21.20 -26.47
N LEU A 186 -6.13 21.27 -25.20
CA LEU A 186 -5.96 22.40 -24.29
C LEU A 186 -4.91 22.07 -23.22
N ILE A 187 -4.05 23.04 -22.87
CA ILE A 187 -2.93 22.84 -21.95
C ILE A 187 -2.82 24.03 -21.00
N SER A 188 -2.88 23.76 -19.70
CA SER A 188 -2.84 24.77 -18.63
C SER A 188 -1.70 24.51 -17.63
N SER A 189 -1.13 25.59 -17.10
CA SER A 189 0.05 25.52 -16.22
C SER A 189 -0.17 26.05 -14.80
N THR A 190 -1.13 26.95 -14.59
CA THR A 190 -1.43 27.53 -13.27
C THR A 190 -2.76 27.03 -12.73
N ALA A 191 -3.00 27.15 -11.41
CA ALA A 191 -4.26 26.75 -10.80
C ALA A 191 -5.49 27.42 -11.43
N GLN A 192 -5.44 28.74 -11.65
CA GLN A 192 -6.56 29.45 -12.28
C GLN A 192 -6.71 29.06 -13.76
N GLU A 193 -5.60 28.94 -14.51
CA GLU A 193 -5.68 28.46 -15.90
C GLU A 193 -6.30 27.06 -15.97
N ALA A 194 -5.96 26.15 -15.05
CA ALA A 194 -6.52 24.80 -15.04
C ALA A 194 -8.04 24.78 -14.81
N ILE A 195 -8.54 25.70 -13.98
CA ILE A 195 -9.96 25.91 -13.72
C ILE A 195 -10.65 26.52 -14.96
N ASP A 196 -10.09 27.59 -15.51
CA ASP A 196 -10.66 28.32 -16.65
C ASP A 196 -10.69 27.45 -17.90
N PHE A 197 -9.63 26.68 -18.16
CA PHE A 197 -9.55 25.76 -19.28
C PHE A 197 -10.46 24.55 -19.11
N THR A 198 -10.74 24.15 -17.87
CA THR A 198 -11.78 23.16 -17.58
C THR A 198 -13.17 23.73 -17.90
N ALA A 199 -13.49 24.95 -17.50
CA ALA A 199 -14.75 25.60 -17.86
C ALA A 199 -14.88 25.80 -19.38
N LEU A 200 -13.80 26.21 -20.04
CA LEU A 200 -13.71 26.29 -21.50
C LEU A 200 -13.96 24.93 -22.14
N SER A 201 -13.40 23.84 -21.59
CA SER A 201 -13.61 22.49 -22.12
C SER A 201 -15.09 22.10 -22.17
N TYR A 202 -15.92 22.57 -21.23
CA TYR A 202 -17.36 22.33 -21.25
C TYR A 202 -18.15 23.28 -22.17
N SER A 203 -17.54 24.36 -22.65
CA SER A 203 -18.16 25.38 -23.51
C SER A 203 -17.88 25.17 -25.02
N LEU A 204 -17.21 24.08 -25.41
CA LEU A 204 -16.83 23.79 -26.80
C LEU A 204 -17.72 22.72 -27.46
N PRO A 205 -18.04 22.79 -28.77
CA PRO A 205 -18.81 21.75 -29.43
C PRO A 205 -18.00 20.48 -29.76
N SER A 206 -16.69 20.49 -29.55
CA SER A 206 -15.74 19.43 -29.95
C SER A 206 -15.42 18.44 -28.82
N HIS A 207 -14.81 17.28 -29.14
CA HIS A 207 -14.13 16.50 -28.10
C HIS A 207 -12.95 17.31 -27.55
N VAL A 208 -12.69 17.21 -26.25
CA VAL A 208 -11.62 18.00 -25.62
C VAL A 208 -10.68 17.09 -24.85
N VAL A 209 -9.38 17.29 -25.03
CA VAL A 209 -8.34 16.81 -24.12
C VAL A 209 -7.76 18.03 -23.43
N HIS A 210 -7.97 18.14 -22.13
CA HIS A 210 -7.38 19.19 -21.31
C HIS A 210 -6.29 18.58 -20.43
N VAL A 211 -5.06 19.04 -20.62
CA VAL A 211 -3.89 18.62 -19.83
C VAL A 211 -3.52 19.74 -18.87
N PHE A 212 -3.46 19.45 -17.57
CA PHE A 212 -3.16 20.45 -16.54
C PHE A 212 -2.02 19.98 -15.63
N ASP A 213 -1.25 20.93 -15.09
CA ASP A 213 -0.18 20.65 -14.13
C ASP A 213 -0.71 19.98 -12.86
N HIS A 214 -0.35 18.70 -12.66
CA HIS A 214 -0.78 17.99 -11.47
C HIS A 214 0.12 18.24 -10.24
N ALA A 215 1.43 18.46 -10.44
CA ALA A 215 2.33 18.64 -9.30
C ALA A 215 2.18 20.02 -8.65
N GLY A 216 1.85 21.06 -9.42
CA GLY A 216 1.54 22.40 -8.93
C GLY A 216 0.04 22.61 -8.80
N ALA A 217 -0.62 22.98 -9.90
CA ALA A 217 -2.00 23.46 -9.94
C ALA A 217 -3.02 22.54 -9.23
N ALA A 218 -2.85 21.22 -9.32
CA ALA A 218 -3.77 20.25 -8.73
C ALA A 218 -3.56 19.96 -7.24
N ARG A 219 -2.39 20.30 -6.67
CA ARG A 219 -1.98 19.95 -5.30
C ARG A 219 -1.64 21.16 -4.45
N GLU A 220 -1.63 22.34 -5.04
CA GLU A 220 -1.40 23.58 -4.33
C GLU A 220 -2.70 24.18 -3.79
N THR A 221 -2.73 24.53 -2.51
CA THR A 221 -3.78 25.39 -1.97
C THR A 221 -3.43 26.83 -2.33
N VAL A 222 -4.27 27.45 -3.17
CA VAL A 222 -4.12 28.81 -3.66
C VAL A 222 -5.49 29.46 -3.80
N LYS A 223 -5.51 30.80 -3.83
CA LYS A 223 -6.73 31.56 -4.05
C LYS A 223 -7.11 31.50 -5.54
N THR A 224 -8.25 30.88 -5.84
CA THR A 224 -8.81 30.83 -7.19
C THR A 224 -10.24 31.35 -7.18
N THR A 225 -10.84 31.51 -8.36
CA THR A 225 -12.25 31.89 -8.50
C THR A 225 -13.00 30.78 -9.22
N PHE A 226 -14.15 30.37 -8.68
CA PHE A 226 -15.01 29.39 -9.34
C PHE A 226 -15.57 29.99 -10.65
N PRO A 227 -15.40 29.33 -11.80
CA PRO A 227 -15.68 29.92 -13.09
C PRO A 227 -17.17 29.78 -13.44
N GLU A 228 -17.63 30.62 -14.38
CA GLU A 228 -18.90 30.40 -15.06
C GLU A 228 -18.68 29.52 -16.29
N VAL A 229 -19.56 28.54 -16.51
CA VAL A 229 -19.58 27.71 -17.72
C VAL A 229 -20.73 28.17 -18.60
N SER A 230 -20.41 28.55 -19.84
CA SER A 230 -21.43 29.04 -20.79
C SER A 230 -22.45 27.95 -21.09
N GLY A 231 -23.74 28.31 -21.07
CA GLY A 231 -24.84 27.41 -21.45
C GLY A 231 -24.90 27.13 -22.96
N THR A 232 -24.16 27.87 -23.77
CA THR A 232 -24.08 27.71 -25.24
C THR A 232 -22.67 27.37 -25.67
N THR A 233 -22.52 26.34 -26.50
CA THR A 233 -21.21 25.96 -27.05
C THR A 233 -20.79 26.89 -28.19
N LEU A 234 -19.54 27.36 -28.18
CA LEU A 234 -18.97 28.25 -29.20
C LEU A 234 -17.70 27.64 -29.82
N PRO A 235 -17.33 28.01 -31.07
CA PRO A 235 -16.04 27.67 -31.64
C PRO A 235 -14.87 28.13 -30.74
N LEU A 236 -13.73 27.44 -30.78
CA LEU A 236 -12.62 27.66 -29.85
C LEU A 236 -12.20 29.13 -29.74
N ASP A 237 -12.00 29.83 -30.85
CA ASP A 237 -11.54 31.22 -30.84
C ASP A 237 -12.57 32.19 -30.23
N GLU A 238 -13.88 31.93 -30.40
CA GLU A 238 -14.96 32.73 -29.81
C GLU A 238 -15.14 32.41 -28.32
N ALA A 239 -15.09 31.14 -27.96
CA ALA A 239 -15.16 30.67 -26.58
C ALA A 239 -13.97 31.19 -25.76
N ALA A 240 -12.76 31.17 -26.33
CA ALA A 240 -11.55 31.71 -25.72
C ALA A 240 -11.66 33.22 -25.49
N LYS A 241 -12.15 33.99 -26.48
CA LYS A 241 -12.41 35.44 -26.30
C LYS A 241 -13.43 35.72 -25.21
N THR A 242 -14.52 34.95 -25.15
CA THR A 242 -15.58 35.11 -24.15
C THR A 242 -15.08 34.79 -22.75
N GLY A 243 -14.27 33.74 -22.61
CA GLY A 243 -13.63 33.35 -21.35
C GLY A 243 -12.39 34.17 -20.99
N ASN A 244 -12.00 35.16 -21.81
CA ASN A 244 -10.76 35.94 -21.66
C ASN A 244 -9.49 35.06 -21.54
N VAL A 245 -9.43 34.01 -22.35
CA VAL A 245 -8.34 33.03 -22.39
C VAL A 245 -7.52 33.21 -23.66
N GLU A 246 -6.20 33.33 -23.51
CA GLU A 246 -5.26 33.40 -24.64
C GLU A 246 -4.78 32.01 -25.07
N LEU A 247 -4.96 31.65 -26.35
CA LEU A 247 -4.55 30.35 -26.90
C LEU A 247 -3.04 30.22 -27.12
N PHE A 248 -2.37 31.34 -27.35
CA PHE A 248 -0.91 31.50 -27.45
C PHE A 248 -0.52 32.72 -26.62
N SER A 249 0.55 32.64 -25.85
CA SER A 249 1.12 33.82 -25.17
C SER A 249 2.60 33.95 -25.38
N TYR A 250 3.07 35.20 -25.29
CA TYR A 250 4.47 35.56 -25.27
C TYR A 250 4.84 36.14 -23.90
N ALA A 251 6.01 35.76 -23.38
CA ALA A 251 6.62 36.36 -22.20
C ALA A 251 8.13 36.49 -22.39
N GLY A 252 8.74 37.53 -21.84
CA GLY A 252 10.17 37.82 -21.97
C GLY A 252 10.42 39.19 -22.61
N ASP A 253 11.64 39.40 -23.12
CA ASP A 253 12.07 40.66 -23.69
C ASP A 253 11.26 41.03 -24.94
N SER A 254 10.68 42.23 -25.01
CA SER A 254 9.92 42.68 -26.18
C SER A 254 10.77 42.83 -27.44
N ASN A 255 12.11 42.93 -27.30
CA ASN A 255 13.07 43.00 -28.40
C ASN A 255 13.91 41.72 -28.55
N ALA A 256 13.40 40.57 -28.09
CA ALA A 256 14.14 39.31 -28.16
C ALA A 256 14.55 38.92 -29.58
N GLU A 257 15.80 38.51 -29.76
CA GLU A 257 16.27 37.91 -31.03
C GLU A 257 16.07 36.38 -31.04
N VAL A 258 15.95 35.78 -29.85
CA VAL A 258 15.78 34.33 -29.66
C VAL A 258 14.53 34.08 -28.82
N ALA A 259 13.66 33.18 -29.27
CA ALA A 259 12.52 32.75 -28.46
C ALA A 259 12.42 31.22 -28.35
N LEU A 260 12.01 30.75 -27.17
CA LEU A 260 11.68 29.35 -26.92
C LEU A 260 10.20 29.11 -27.20
N VAL A 261 9.84 27.96 -27.76
CA VAL A 261 8.42 27.57 -27.96
C VAL A 261 8.16 26.26 -27.22
N LEU A 262 7.18 26.26 -26.32
CA LEU A 262 6.83 25.12 -25.47
C LEU A 262 5.31 24.95 -25.37
N LEU A 263 4.85 23.73 -25.13
CA LEU A 263 3.49 23.50 -24.63
C LEU A 263 3.35 24.12 -23.24
N ASN A 264 2.19 24.71 -22.92
CA ASN A 264 1.94 25.47 -21.68
C ASN A 264 1.82 24.57 -20.42
N GLY A 265 2.84 23.77 -20.16
CA GLY A 265 2.98 22.96 -18.96
C GLY A 265 3.97 23.54 -17.94
N PRO A 266 4.36 22.73 -16.94
CA PRO A 266 5.27 23.15 -15.87
C PRO A 266 6.61 23.67 -16.38
N LEU A 267 7.15 23.08 -17.46
CA LEU A 267 8.43 23.50 -18.04
C LEU A 267 8.34 24.88 -18.69
N ALA A 268 7.22 25.18 -19.37
CA ALA A 268 6.96 26.51 -19.92
C ALA A 268 6.85 27.56 -18.81
N SER A 269 6.24 27.22 -17.67
CA SER A 269 6.21 28.11 -16.51
C SER A 269 7.60 28.49 -16.00
N LEU A 270 8.55 27.55 -15.96
CA LEU A 270 9.94 27.82 -15.56
C LEU A 270 10.68 28.62 -16.63
N ALA A 271 10.46 28.30 -17.91
CA ALA A 271 11.04 29.06 -19.02
C ALA A 271 10.60 30.54 -18.99
N ARG A 272 9.32 30.82 -18.70
CA ARG A 272 8.81 32.20 -18.57
C ARG A 272 9.48 32.95 -17.43
N LEU A 273 9.69 32.30 -16.28
CA LEU A 273 10.41 32.90 -15.15
C LEU A 273 11.86 33.26 -15.52
N LEU A 274 12.53 32.37 -16.26
CA LEU A 274 13.90 32.59 -16.75
C LEU A 274 13.97 33.74 -17.76
N ALA A 275 13.03 33.79 -18.71
CA ALA A 275 12.96 34.82 -19.75
C ALA A 275 12.67 36.21 -19.19
N ALA A 276 11.85 36.31 -18.13
CA ALA A 276 11.59 37.58 -17.44
C ALA A 276 12.86 38.24 -16.88
N HIS A 277 13.94 37.48 -16.68
CA HIS A 277 15.22 37.94 -16.13
C HIS A 277 16.39 37.85 -17.12
N THR A 278 16.12 37.51 -18.38
CA THR A 278 17.17 37.29 -19.40
C THR A 278 16.91 38.21 -20.60
N PRO A 279 17.63 39.33 -20.74
CA PRO A 279 17.56 40.17 -21.92
C PRO A 279 17.85 39.38 -23.21
N GLY A 280 17.12 39.68 -24.28
CA GLY A 280 17.24 39.00 -25.57
C GLY A 280 16.53 37.63 -25.67
N LEU A 281 15.91 37.13 -24.58
CA LEU A 281 15.19 35.86 -24.55
C LEU A 281 13.67 36.07 -24.46
N GLY A 282 12.94 35.41 -25.35
CA GLY A 282 11.48 35.28 -25.32
C GLY A 282 11.01 33.85 -25.09
N VAL A 283 9.76 33.67 -24.66
CA VAL A 283 9.09 32.37 -24.52
C VAL A 283 7.68 32.47 -25.04
N VAL A 284 7.34 31.60 -25.99
CA VAL A 284 5.98 31.37 -26.46
C VAL A 284 5.41 30.13 -25.77
N SER A 285 4.28 30.30 -25.08
CA SER A 285 3.54 29.21 -24.45
C SER A 285 2.32 28.86 -25.30
N VAL A 286 2.26 27.62 -25.76
CA VAL A 286 1.15 27.10 -26.57
C VAL A 286 0.11 26.49 -25.63
N ARG A 287 -1.04 27.16 -25.49
CA ARG A 287 -2.16 26.70 -24.65
C ARG A 287 -3.21 25.90 -25.40
N ALA A 288 -3.32 26.10 -26.72
CA ALA A 288 -4.10 25.22 -27.60
C ALA A 288 -3.20 24.63 -28.70
N LEU A 289 -3.02 23.30 -28.65
CA LEU A 289 -2.22 22.57 -29.64
C LEU A 289 -3.08 22.15 -30.84
N ARG A 290 -4.35 21.81 -30.61
CA ARG A 290 -5.30 21.44 -31.66
C ARG A 290 -6.61 22.22 -31.48
N PRO A 291 -7.21 22.74 -32.57
CA PRO A 291 -6.61 22.91 -33.89
C PRO A 291 -5.39 23.86 -33.83
N TRP A 292 -4.41 23.63 -34.70
CA TRP A 292 -3.22 24.49 -34.75
C TRP A 292 -3.51 25.80 -35.49
N ASN A 293 -3.09 26.93 -34.93
CA ASN A 293 -3.29 28.25 -35.53
C ASN A 293 -1.95 28.97 -35.78
N SER A 294 -1.44 28.85 -37.02
CA SER A 294 -0.19 29.50 -37.44
C SER A 294 -0.25 31.02 -37.43
N GLU A 295 -1.43 31.62 -37.57
CA GLU A 295 -1.60 33.09 -37.54
C GLU A 295 -1.50 33.60 -36.10
N ALA A 296 -2.11 32.90 -35.15
CA ALA A 296 -2.00 33.22 -33.73
C ALA A 296 -0.55 33.13 -33.23
N LEU A 297 0.20 32.10 -33.64
CA LEU A 297 1.64 32.01 -33.36
C LEU A 297 2.41 33.23 -33.91
N ARG A 298 2.13 33.64 -35.14
CA ARG A 298 2.77 34.80 -35.77
C ARG A 298 2.44 36.10 -35.03
N SER A 299 1.20 36.28 -34.59
CA SER A 299 0.76 37.50 -33.92
C SER A 299 1.38 37.73 -32.55
N VAL A 300 1.78 36.67 -31.84
CA VAL A 300 2.39 36.79 -30.51
C VAL A 300 3.92 36.94 -30.56
N LEU A 301 4.56 36.65 -31.69
CA LEU A 301 6.00 36.72 -31.83
C LEU A 301 6.46 38.17 -32.14
N PRO A 302 7.43 38.72 -31.40
CA PRO A 302 8.06 39.99 -31.78
C PRO A 302 8.74 39.93 -33.14
N GLU A 303 8.69 41.03 -33.90
CA GLU A 303 9.33 41.14 -35.22
C GLU A 303 10.87 41.00 -35.16
N SER A 304 11.48 41.24 -33.99
CA SER A 304 12.92 41.09 -33.76
C SER A 304 13.41 39.64 -33.72
N VAL A 305 12.51 38.66 -33.56
CA VAL A 305 12.88 37.25 -33.38
C VAL A 305 13.47 36.69 -34.68
N LYS A 306 14.72 36.23 -34.60
CA LYS A 306 15.45 35.61 -35.73
C LYS A 306 15.62 34.10 -35.54
N LYS A 307 15.54 33.60 -34.31
CA LYS A 307 15.75 32.18 -33.98
C LYS A 307 14.65 31.67 -33.04
N LEU A 308 14.05 30.55 -33.40
CA LEU A 308 13.10 29.80 -32.57
C LEU A 308 13.67 28.46 -32.15
N HIS A 309 13.61 28.21 -30.85
CA HIS A 309 14.02 26.95 -30.24
C HIS A 309 12.77 26.26 -29.68
N VAL A 310 12.31 25.20 -30.34
CA VAL A 310 11.15 24.43 -29.88
C VAL A 310 11.62 23.39 -28.87
N LEU A 311 11.25 23.53 -27.61
CA LEU A 311 11.54 22.52 -26.58
C LEU A 311 10.33 21.60 -26.45
N GLU A 312 10.53 20.33 -26.75
CA GLU A 312 9.46 19.35 -26.79
C GLU A 312 9.76 18.15 -25.89
N GLU A 313 8.84 17.88 -24.98
CA GLU A 313 8.93 16.74 -24.07
C GLU A 313 8.54 15.44 -24.78
N LEU A 314 9.47 14.48 -24.84
CA LEU A 314 9.29 13.22 -25.59
C LEU A 314 9.67 12.00 -24.75
N PRO A 315 8.99 10.85 -24.93
CA PRO A 315 9.20 9.68 -24.08
C PRO A 315 10.49 8.91 -24.41
N SER A 316 11.07 9.11 -25.60
CA SER A 316 12.28 8.38 -26.03
C SER A 316 13.10 9.19 -27.04
N HIS A 317 14.36 8.79 -27.25
CA HIS A 317 15.26 9.39 -28.25
C HIS A 317 14.80 9.25 -29.71
N SER A 318 13.86 8.35 -29.98
CA SER A 318 13.29 8.09 -31.31
C SER A 318 12.00 8.89 -31.55
N GLY A 319 11.95 9.64 -32.65
CA GLY A 319 10.78 10.39 -33.11
C GLY A 319 10.90 11.91 -32.99
N THR A 320 9.85 12.59 -33.47
CA THR A 320 9.60 14.04 -33.35
C THR A 320 8.18 14.21 -32.82
N GLY A 321 7.94 15.20 -31.96
CA GLY A 321 6.59 15.47 -31.49
C GLY A 321 5.83 16.44 -32.42
N PRO A 322 4.54 16.66 -32.14
CA PRO A 322 3.68 17.49 -32.98
C PRO A 322 4.08 18.97 -32.98
N LEU A 323 4.56 19.51 -31.86
CA LEU A 323 4.83 20.94 -31.71
C LEU A 323 5.93 21.41 -32.66
N PHE A 324 7.04 20.67 -32.77
CA PHE A 324 8.12 21.05 -33.68
C PHE A 324 7.64 21.08 -35.15
N GLY A 325 6.86 20.09 -35.57
CA GLY A 325 6.31 20.03 -36.93
C GLY A 325 5.36 21.19 -37.22
N ASP A 326 4.48 21.50 -36.26
CA ASP A 326 3.49 22.57 -36.39
C ASP A 326 4.16 23.98 -36.43
N VAL A 327 5.20 24.20 -35.63
CA VAL A 327 6.00 25.45 -35.68
C VAL A 327 6.75 25.54 -37.01
N LEU A 328 7.39 24.46 -37.46
CA LEU A 328 8.16 24.44 -38.70
C LEU A 328 7.30 24.76 -39.94
N THR A 329 6.05 24.29 -39.95
CA THR A 329 5.12 24.49 -41.08
C THR A 329 4.41 25.85 -41.07
N SER A 330 4.55 26.64 -40.01
CA SER A 330 3.86 27.93 -39.85
C SER A 330 4.41 29.09 -40.71
N SER A 331 5.35 28.80 -41.63
CA SER A 331 5.87 29.73 -42.66
C SER A 331 6.40 31.06 -42.10
N LEU A 332 7.35 30.98 -41.17
CA LEU A 332 7.99 32.12 -40.52
C LEU A 332 9.15 32.65 -41.37
N ALA A 333 8.91 33.69 -42.18
CA ALA A 333 9.90 34.24 -43.10
C ALA A 333 11.15 34.76 -42.36
N GLY A 334 12.34 34.28 -42.75
CA GLY A 334 13.62 34.75 -42.19
C GLY A 334 13.95 34.24 -40.78
N VAL A 335 13.10 33.40 -40.17
CA VAL A 335 13.29 32.87 -38.82
C VAL A 335 13.88 31.45 -38.87
N GLN A 336 15.00 31.23 -38.19
CA GLN A 336 15.59 29.90 -38.06
C GLN A 336 14.88 29.09 -36.96
N VAL A 337 14.24 27.97 -37.32
CA VAL A 337 13.59 27.07 -36.35
C VAL A 337 14.50 25.87 -36.04
N ARG A 338 14.71 25.58 -34.75
CA ARG A 338 15.47 24.41 -34.26
C ARG A 338 14.66 23.65 -33.21
N GLY A 339 14.57 22.33 -33.35
CA GLY A 339 13.89 21.46 -32.39
C GLY A 339 14.85 20.89 -31.36
N HIS A 340 14.42 20.85 -30.11
CA HIS A 340 15.17 20.38 -28.94
C HIS A 340 14.32 19.39 -28.16
N ARG A 341 14.86 18.19 -27.93
CA ARG A 341 14.13 17.11 -27.26
C ARG A 341 14.46 17.11 -25.78
N VAL A 342 13.42 17.11 -24.95
CA VAL A 342 13.53 17.01 -23.50
C VAL A 342 12.94 15.68 -23.06
N TYR A 343 13.74 14.81 -22.47
CA TYR A 343 13.29 13.50 -21.98
C TYR A 343 12.89 13.58 -20.51
N PRO A 344 12.07 12.65 -19.98
CA PRO A 344 11.56 12.71 -18.61
C PRO A 344 12.62 12.96 -17.54
N THR A 345 13.78 12.31 -17.61
CA THR A 345 14.89 12.50 -16.65
C THR A 345 15.46 13.91 -16.70
N ARG A 346 15.61 14.48 -17.89
CA ARG A 346 16.06 15.87 -18.07
C ARG A 346 14.98 16.87 -17.67
N SER A 347 13.72 16.61 -18.01
CA SER A 347 12.57 17.44 -17.59
C SER A 347 12.51 17.49 -16.06
N HIS A 348 12.66 16.34 -15.41
CA HIS A 348 12.76 16.26 -13.95
C HIS A 348 13.92 17.09 -13.40
N ALA A 349 15.12 17.00 -13.98
CA ALA A 349 16.26 17.83 -13.59
C ALA A 349 15.97 19.35 -13.72
N PHE A 350 15.24 19.76 -14.77
CA PHE A 350 14.79 21.15 -14.93
C PHE A 350 13.76 21.57 -13.88
N HIS A 351 12.88 20.65 -13.45
CA HIS A 351 11.89 20.90 -12.40
C HIS A 351 12.51 20.96 -11.00
N THR A 352 13.56 20.19 -10.75
CA THR A 352 14.28 20.17 -9.47
C THR A 352 15.34 21.25 -9.37
N SER A 353 15.79 21.81 -10.51
CA SER A 353 16.79 22.87 -10.58
C SER A 353 16.57 23.77 -11.79
N VAL A 354 16.09 24.99 -11.55
CA VAL A 354 15.97 26.00 -12.63
C VAL A 354 17.33 26.43 -13.18
N ASN A 355 18.41 26.29 -12.40
CA ASN A 355 19.76 26.53 -12.88
C ASN A 355 20.16 25.52 -13.97
N THR A 356 19.74 24.26 -13.84
CA THR A 356 19.97 23.24 -14.86
C THR A 356 19.21 23.57 -16.15
N LEU A 357 18.01 24.17 -16.05
CA LEU A 357 17.31 24.72 -17.21
C LEU A 357 18.06 25.92 -17.81
N ALA A 358 18.58 26.83 -16.98
CA ALA A 358 19.34 27.99 -17.42
C ALA A 358 20.61 27.59 -18.18
N GLU A 359 21.38 26.64 -17.65
CA GLU A 359 22.56 26.06 -18.31
C GLU A 359 22.21 25.47 -19.68
N TYR A 360 21.11 24.73 -19.76
CA TYR A 360 20.64 24.16 -21.02
C TYR A 360 20.20 25.24 -22.02
N VAL A 361 19.48 26.27 -21.56
CA VAL A 361 19.10 27.40 -22.40
C VAL A 361 20.34 28.15 -22.89
N ALA A 362 21.36 28.31 -22.06
CA ALA A 362 22.64 28.92 -22.45
C ALA A 362 23.33 28.12 -23.56
N GLU A 363 23.39 26.79 -23.42
CA GLU A 363 23.96 25.87 -24.40
C GLU A 363 23.28 26.03 -25.77
N ILE A 364 21.94 26.05 -25.81
CA ILE A 364 21.21 26.04 -27.09
C ILE A 364 21.07 27.43 -27.71
N THR A 365 21.09 28.52 -26.92
CA THR A 365 20.83 29.88 -27.42
C THR A 365 22.09 30.76 -27.51
N SER A 366 23.17 30.40 -26.82
CA SER A 366 24.36 31.24 -26.60
C SER A 366 24.08 32.53 -25.80
N LEU A 367 22.93 32.63 -25.14
CA LEU A 367 22.65 33.66 -24.13
C LEU A 367 23.17 33.20 -22.77
N SER A 368 23.33 34.13 -21.81
CA SER A 368 23.71 33.81 -20.43
C SER A 368 22.52 34.06 -19.49
N PRO A 369 21.48 33.21 -19.52
CA PRO A 369 20.35 33.35 -18.63
C PRO A 369 20.80 33.19 -17.18
N ALA A 370 20.44 34.15 -16.34
CA ALA A 370 20.78 34.14 -14.92
C ALA A 370 19.56 34.59 -14.11
N LEU A 371 19.09 33.73 -13.19
CA LEU A 371 18.15 34.14 -12.17
C LEU A 371 18.96 34.82 -11.05
N SER A 372 18.87 36.15 -10.97
CA SER A 372 19.54 36.87 -9.89
C SER A 372 18.97 36.44 -8.53
N ASN A 373 19.81 36.37 -7.48
CA ASN A 373 19.39 36.19 -6.08
C ASN A 373 18.46 37.33 -5.54
N GLY A 374 17.99 38.24 -6.40
CA GLY A 374 17.21 39.42 -6.05
C GLY A 374 15.70 39.17 -5.87
N SER A 375 15.16 38.02 -6.28
CA SER A 375 13.74 37.69 -6.12
C SER A 375 13.42 37.44 -4.64
N LYS A 376 12.78 38.42 -3.98
CA LYS A 376 12.41 38.34 -2.57
C LYS A 376 11.10 37.57 -2.41
N TYR A 377 11.18 36.27 -2.12
CA TYR A 377 10.07 35.48 -1.57
C TYR A 377 10.40 35.02 -0.15
N LYS A 378 9.38 34.58 0.60
CA LYS A 378 9.56 33.86 1.86
C LYS A 378 9.03 32.45 1.75
N SER A 379 9.75 31.49 2.33
CA SER A 379 9.35 30.08 2.36
C SER A 379 9.18 29.59 3.79
N LEU A 380 8.00 29.05 4.11
CA LEU A 380 7.76 28.31 5.34
C LEU A 380 7.59 26.82 4.99
N ALA A 381 8.19 25.93 5.77
CA ALA A 381 8.04 24.49 5.59
C ALA A 381 7.47 23.84 6.85
N PHE A 382 6.66 22.80 6.66
CA PHE A 382 6.04 22.03 7.73
C PHE A 382 6.34 20.57 7.50
N LEU A 383 6.94 19.93 8.50
CA LEU A 383 7.26 18.50 8.50
C LEU A 383 6.37 17.80 9.54
N SER A 384 5.59 16.82 9.10
CA SER A 384 4.65 16.07 9.96
C SER A 384 4.56 14.59 9.56
N THR A 385 3.94 13.77 10.41
CA THR A 385 3.61 12.35 10.13
C THR A 385 2.17 12.21 9.61
N PRO A 386 1.85 11.24 8.72
CA PRO A 386 0.50 11.03 8.19
C PRO A 386 -0.55 10.61 9.22
N ALA A 387 -0.19 9.71 10.15
CA ALA A 387 -1.18 8.93 10.90
C ALA A 387 -1.49 9.40 12.34
N ALA A 388 -0.89 10.48 12.87
CA ALA A 388 -0.91 10.68 14.33
C ALA A 388 -0.91 12.12 14.89
N SER A 389 -0.89 13.18 14.07
CA SER A 389 -0.77 14.54 14.61
C SER A 389 -2.10 15.30 14.64
N SER A 390 -2.51 15.77 15.83
CA SER A 390 -3.59 16.77 15.98
C SER A 390 -3.32 18.09 15.23
N LEU A 391 -2.12 18.27 14.69
CA LEU A 391 -1.66 19.45 13.96
C LEU A 391 -1.61 19.26 12.44
N VAL A 392 -2.25 18.22 11.91
CA VAL A 392 -2.28 17.91 10.46
C VAL A 392 -2.78 19.08 9.61
N HIS A 393 -3.65 19.94 10.16
CA HIS A 393 -4.22 21.11 9.49
C HIS A 393 -3.44 22.43 9.68
N LEU A 394 -2.36 22.41 10.46
CA LEU A 394 -1.55 23.60 10.74
C LEU A 394 -1.01 24.29 9.46
N PRO A 395 -0.51 23.57 8.44
CA PRO A 395 -0.07 24.21 7.19
C PRO A 395 -1.19 24.94 6.46
N GLN A 396 -2.38 24.32 6.37
CA GLN A 396 -3.54 24.86 5.65
C GLN A 396 -4.08 26.11 6.35
N ILE A 397 -4.22 26.06 7.68
CA ILE A 397 -4.65 27.21 8.49
C ILE A 397 -3.64 28.35 8.38
N THR A 398 -2.33 28.04 8.39
CA THR A 398 -1.29 29.07 8.21
C THR A 398 -1.37 29.71 6.83
N ALA A 399 -1.58 28.93 5.77
CA ALA A 399 -1.78 29.46 4.42
C ALA A 399 -3.04 30.34 4.32
N HIS A 400 -4.12 29.93 4.98
CA HIS A 400 -5.40 30.65 4.98
C HIS A 400 -5.29 32.08 5.52
N THR A 401 -4.39 32.31 6.49
CA THR A 401 -4.07 33.65 7.02
C THR A 401 -3.66 34.64 5.93
N PHE A 402 -2.98 34.16 4.89
CA PHE A 402 -2.51 34.99 3.78
C PHE A 402 -3.48 34.96 2.58
N LEU A 403 -4.12 33.82 2.32
CA LEU A 403 -5.01 33.63 1.17
C LEU A 403 -6.32 34.45 1.24
N THR A 404 -6.84 34.67 2.44
CA THR A 404 -8.10 35.39 2.64
C THR A 404 -7.98 36.90 2.47
N GLN A 405 -6.78 37.46 2.58
CA GLN A 405 -6.59 38.91 2.53
C GLN A 405 -6.35 39.39 1.10
N ALA A 406 -7.06 40.43 0.68
CA ALA A 406 -6.65 41.24 -0.47
C ALA A 406 -5.46 42.09 -0.02
N GLY A 407 -4.24 41.70 -0.39
CA GLY A 407 -3.03 42.34 0.12
C GLY A 407 -1.84 42.24 -0.85
N PRO A 408 -0.69 42.84 -0.47
CA PRO A 408 0.52 42.86 -1.28
C PRO A 408 1.27 41.52 -1.31
N ILE A 409 0.75 40.48 -0.64
CA ILE A 409 1.35 39.16 -0.54
C ILE A 409 0.44 38.14 -1.24
N ALA A 410 0.99 37.43 -2.22
CA ALA A 410 0.41 36.23 -2.79
C ALA A 410 0.97 35.00 -2.06
N ALA A 411 0.10 34.06 -1.70
CA ALA A 411 0.44 32.86 -0.95
C ALA A 411 0.03 31.60 -1.70
N ARG A 412 0.88 30.57 -1.69
CA ARG A 412 0.60 29.26 -2.25
C ARG A 412 1.20 28.17 -1.37
N LEU A 413 0.41 27.17 -1.01
CA LEU A 413 0.84 26.04 -0.17
C LEU A 413 0.89 24.77 -1.02
N LEU A 414 2.06 24.16 -1.16
CA LEU A 414 2.22 22.86 -1.80
C LEU A 414 2.45 21.77 -0.75
N SER A 415 1.61 20.73 -0.74
CA SER A 415 1.76 19.58 0.15
C SER A 415 2.27 18.36 -0.59
N THR A 416 3.32 17.73 -0.04
CA THR A 416 4.02 16.56 -0.59
C THR A 416 4.21 15.50 0.49
N SER A 417 4.35 14.24 0.07
CA SER A 417 4.53 13.09 0.95
C SER A 417 5.74 12.29 0.50
N ASP A 418 6.47 11.75 1.48
CA ASP A 418 7.55 10.79 1.32
C ASP A 418 7.17 9.53 2.08
N ALA A 419 6.84 8.47 1.35
CA ALA A 419 6.38 7.21 1.93
C ALA A 419 7.51 6.19 2.16
N PHE A 420 8.72 6.44 1.63
CA PHE A 420 9.79 5.45 1.62
C PHE A 420 11.01 5.83 2.48
N ALA A 421 11.14 7.09 2.90
CA ALA A 421 12.30 7.54 3.69
C ALA A 421 12.26 7.17 5.18
N SER A 422 11.10 6.85 5.73
CA SER A 422 10.95 6.36 7.11
C SER A 422 9.86 5.30 7.20
N SER A 423 9.94 4.44 8.22
CA SER A 423 8.89 3.47 8.50
C SER A 423 7.53 4.14 8.63
N GLN A 424 7.44 5.34 9.22
CA GLN A 424 6.17 6.08 9.40
C GLN A 424 5.77 7.02 8.24
N GLY A 425 6.60 7.13 7.19
CA GLY A 425 6.48 8.18 6.17
C GLY A 425 6.65 9.60 6.74
N ALA A 426 6.63 10.61 5.87
CA ALA A 426 6.59 12.03 6.25
C ALA A 426 5.81 12.87 5.25
N ASN A 427 5.08 13.87 5.75
CA ASN A 427 4.46 14.92 4.97
C ASN A 427 5.30 16.19 5.06
N VAL A 428 5.61 16.78 3.91
CA VAL A 428 6.24 18.10 3.79
C VAL A 428 5.31 19.03 3.06
N SER A 429 4.84 20.07 3.77
CA SER A 429 4.09 21.17 3.17
C SER A 429 4.98 22.42 3.08
N ARG A 430 5.01 23.07 1.92
CA ARG A 430 5.77 24.31 1.69
C ARG A 430 4.83 25.45 1.34
N LEU A 431 4.82 26.49 2.17
CA LEU A 431 4.11 27.73 1.94
C LEU A 431 5.07 28.77 1.36
N ILE A 432 4.82 29.19 0.13
CA ILE A 432 5.58 30.23 -0.56
C ILE A 432 4.79 31.54 -0.53
N LEU A 433 5.43 32.61 -0.07
CA LEU A 433 4.89 33.96 0.00
C LEU A 433 5.67 34.87 -0.95
N THR A 434 4.98 35.50 -1.90
CA THR A 434 5.57 36.36 -2.93
C THR A 434 4.88 37.73 -2.97
N PRO A 435 5.53 38.79 -3.49
CA PRO A 435 4.87 40.05 -3.75
C PRO A 435 3.77 39.88 -4.82
N SER A 436 2.54 40.34 -4.55
CA SER A 436 1.40 40.21 -5.49
C SER A 436 1.61 40.94 -6.82
N ASN A 437 2.57 41.87 -6.90
CA ASN A 437 2.89 42.63 -8.11
C ASN A 437 3.93 41.93 -9.03
N ASP A 438 4.55 40.84 -8.58
CA ASP A 438 5.46 40.02 -9.41
C ASP A 438 4.69 38.80 -9.95
N ALA A 439 4.00 39.00 -11.08
CA ALA A 439 3.19 37.97 -11.72
C ALA A 439 4.00 36.76 -12.21
N HIS A 440 5.30 36.93 -12.52
CA HIS A 440 6.15 35.84 -13.00
C HIS A 440 6.55 34.91 -11.86
N LEU A 441 6.93 35.48 -10.71
CA LEU A 441 7.28 34.69 -9.53
C LEU A 441 6.05 34.07 -8.86
N SER A 442 4.96 34.84 -8.74
CA SER A 442 3.72 34.36 -8.10
C SER A 442 3.03 33.22 -8.86
N ASN A 443 3.21 33.13 -10.19
CA ASN A 443 2.65 32.06 -11.02
C ASN A 443 3.65 30.94 -11.38
N ALA A 444 4.94 31.06 -11.01
CA ALA A 444 5.93 30.04 -11.33
C ALA A 444 5.72 28.74 -10.52
N SER A 445 6.16 27.60 -11.04
CA SER A 445 6.06 26.32 -10.34
C SER A 445 6.78 26.35 -8.98
N ILE A 446 6.09 25.98 -7.90
CA ILE A 446 6.64 25.97 -6.53
C ILE A 446 7.87 25.06 -6.42
N SER A 447 7.86 23.91 -7.10
CA SER A 447 9.00 22.99 -7.12
C SER A 447 10.25 23.64 -7.72
N GLY A 448 10.10 24.39 -8.80
CA GLY A 448 11.21 25.13 -9.40
C GLY A 448 11.62 26.36 -8.59
N ILE A 449 10.69 27.09 -7.96
CA ILE A 449 11.03 28.19 -7.04
C ILE A 449 11.80 27.66 -5.83
N ALA A 450 11.40 26.53 -5.27
CA ALA A 450 12.10 25.95 -4.12
C ALA A 450 13.56 25.58 -4.44
N SER A 451 13.88 25.31 -5.71
CA SER A 451 15.25 25.06 -6.17
C SER A 451 16.13 26.30 -6.26
N LEU A 452 15.55 27.50 -6.36
CA LEU A 452 16.29 28.75 -6.58
C LEU A 452 17.19 29.15 -5.41
N GLN A 453 16.81 28.78 -4.18
CA GLN A 453 17.57 29.18 -3.00
C GLN A 453 17.82 28.03 -2.01
N GLN A 454 17.13 26.89 -2.11
CA GLN A 454 17.25 25.80 -1.13
C GLN A 454 17.23 26.27 0.34
N GLN A 455 16.45 27.33 0.64
CA GLN A 455 16.52 28.06 1.91
C GLN A 455 15.11 28.31 2.44
N ILE A 456 14.72 27.54 3.44
CA ILE A 456 13.50 27.67 4.23
C ILE A 456 13.74 28.80 5.24
N ASP A 457 12.91 29.85 5.18
CA ASP A 457 13.00 30.99 6.10
C ASP A 457 12.45 30.65 7.49
N CYS A 458 11.51 29.70 7.59
CA CYS A 458 11.04 29.15 8.86
C CYS A 458 10.57 27.70 8.68
N LEU A 459 11.10 26.79 9.49
CA LEU A 459 10.71 25.37 9.50
C LEU A 459 9.87 25.07 10.74
N VAL A 460 8.78 24.36 10.56
CA VAL A 460 7.95 23.81 11.64
C VAL A 460 8.04 22.29 11.57
N VAL A 461 8.52 21.67 12.64
CA VAL A 461 8.49 20.22 12.81
C VAL A 461 7.33 19.94 13.76
N ALA A 462 6.19 19.55 13.19
CA ALA A 462 4.96 19.30 13.94
C ALA A 462 5.00 18.00 14.75
N ASP A 463 5.99 17.15 14.48
CA ASP A 463 6.26 15.92 15.21
C ASP A 463 7.78 15.79 15.45
N GLY A 464 8.21 16.03 16.69
CA GLY A 464 9.62 15.97 17.08
C GLY A 464 10.31 14.63 16.85
N THR A 465 9.56 13.52 16.67
CA THR A 465 10.14 12.20 16.37
C THR A 465 10.87 12.18 15.03
N LEU A 466 10.46 13.01 14.07
CA LEU A 466 11.01 13.08 12.72
C LEU A 466 12.47 13.54 12.68
N LEU A 467 12.95 14.27 13.70
CA LEU A 467 14.34 14.72 13.83
C LEU A 467 15.36 13.56 13.91
N SER A 468 14.90 12.36 14.29
CA SER A 468 15.72 11.15 14.39
C SER A 468 15.85 10.36 13.08
N SER A 469 15.00 10.70 12.09
CA SER A 469 14.85 9.95 10.84
C SER A 469 15.15 10.79 9.60
N TYR A 470 14.91 12.10 9.65
CA TYR A 470 15.12 13.03 8.54
C TYR A 470 16.18 14.08 8.85
N ASN A 471 16.99 14.42 7.86
CA ASN A 471 17.82 15.62 7.93
C ASN A 471 16.95 16.86 7.62
N ALA A 472 16.18 17.31 8.62
CA ALA A 472 15.24 18.41 8.46
C ALA A 472 15.91 19.79 8.25
N PHE A 473 17.19 19.93 8.66
CA PHE A 473 17.89 21.22 8.69
C PHE A 473 18.67 21.53 7.41
N THR A 474 18.86 20.55 6.52
CA THR A 474 19.66 20.67 5.29
C THR A 474 19.30 21.88 4.44
N PHE A 475 18.02 22.24 4.42
CA PHE A 475 17.48 23.32 3.58
C PHE A 475 17.08 24.56 4.38
N VAL A 476 17.44 24.66 5.66
CA VAL A 476 17.11 25.85 6.48
C VAL A 476 18.15 26.95 6.25
N LYS A 477 17.66 28.18 6.11
CA LYS A 477 18.49 29.36 5.88
C LYS A 477 19.30 29.76 7.12
N ASN A 478 20.44 30.41 6.90
CA ASN A 478 21.28 30.90 7.98
C ASN A 478 20.51 31.88 8.88
N GLY A 479 20.57 31.69 10.20
CA GLY A 479 19.87 32.53 11.17
C GLY A 479 18.35 32.34 11.26
N SER A 480 17.77 31.43 10.48
CA SER A 480 16.32 31.23 10.45
C SER A 480 15.81 30.49 11.68
N PRO A 481 14.58 30.80 12.14
CA PRO A 481 13.96 30.10 13.25
C PRO A 481 13.39 28.75 12.83
N VAL A 482 13.52 27.77 13.71
CA VAL A 482 12.87 26.45 13.62
C VAL A 482 12.00 26.24 14.83
N LEU A 483 10.73 25.90 14.62
CA LEU A 483 9.79 25.53 15.67
C LEU A 483 9.65 24.00 15.68
N VAL A 484 10.05 23.36 16.78
CA VAL A 484 9.79 21.93 17.00
C VAL A 484 8.66 21.82 18.00
N ILE A 485 7.53 21.26 17.57
CA ILE A 485 6.39 21.00 18.43
C ILE A 485 6.58 19.59 18.98
N ALA A 486 6.79 19.51 20.29
CA ALA A 486 7.08 18.26 20.98
C ALA A 486 6.49 18.32 22.38
N ASN A 487 5.97 17.17 22.81
CA ASN A 487 5.61 16.97 24.21
C ASN A 487 6.91 16.97 25.03
N GLY A 488 6.92 17.49 26.26
CA GLY A 488 8.12 17.49 27.12
C GLY A 488 9.12 18.64 26.91
N GLY A 489 8.87 19.56 25.97
CA GLY A 489 9.56 20.85 25.86
C GLY A 489 11.03 20.79 25.45
N ALA A 490 11.82 21.80 25.85
CA ALA A 490 13.19 22.02 25.35
C ALA A 490 14.18 20.85 25.60
N PRO A 491 14.19 20.19 26.78
CA PRO A 491 15.10 19.07 27.02
C PRO A 491 14.82 17.87 26.09
N GLU A 492 13.55 17.59 25.81
CA GLU A 492 13.17 16.50 24.92
C GLU A 492 13.63 16.77 23.49
N VAL A 493 13.40 17.99 22.98
CA VAL A 493 13.87 18.38 21.64
C VAL A 493 15.38 18.27 21.53
N ALA A 494 16.13 18.76 22.52
CA ALA A 494 17.60 18.68 22.53
C ALA A 494 18.11 17.24 22.49
N SER A 495 17.44 16.32 23.20
CA SER A 495 17.81 14.89 23.23
C SER A 495 17.61 14.16 21.89
N ARG A 496 16.72 14.67 21.02
CA ARG A 496 16.39 14.09 19.72
C ARG A 496 17.29 14.60 18.59
N LEU A 497 18.13 15.59 18.84
CA LEU A 497 19.06 16.14 17.84
C LEU A 497 20.20 15.15 17.58
N THR A 498 20.36 14.76 16.32
CA THR A 498 21.50 13.96 15.87
C THR A 498 22.75 14.84 15.72
N ARG A 499 23.93 14.22 15.66
CA ARG A 499 25.19 14.94 15.40
C ARG A 499 25.12 15.79 14.13
N VAL A 500 24.58 15.24 13.04
CA VAL A 500 24.42 15.94 11.76
C VAL A 500 23.50 17.16 11.92
N ALA A 501 22.40 17.03 12.65
CA ALA A 501 21.51 18.14 12.94
C ALA A 501 22.21 19.24 13.77
N VAL A 502 22.98 18.86 14.79
CA VAL A 502 23.75 19.81 15.61
C VAL A 502 24.80 20.55 14.78
N GLU A 503 25.51 19.84 13.89
CA GLU A 503 26.46 20.44 12.94
C GLU A 503 25.77 21.46 12.01
N ASP A 504 24.64 21.09 11.40
CA ASP A 504 23.86 21.99 10.56
C ASP A 504 23.34 23.22 11.32
N ILE A 505 22.88 23.03 12.56
CA ILE A 505 22.36 24.11 13.42
C ILE A 505 23.47 25.11 13.75
N HIS A 506 24.65 24.65 14.18
CA HIS A 506 25.77 25.52 14.52
C HIS A 506 26.36 26.20 13.28
N ALA A 507 26.59 25.46 12.20
CA ALA A 507 27.18 25.98 10.96
C ALA A 507 26.35 27.11 10.35
N ARG A 508 25.02 27.06 10.50
CA ARG A 508 24.07 28.02 9.93
C ARG A 508 23.51 29.01 10.95
N GLY A 509 23.82 28.86 12.23
CA GLY A 509 23.29 29.70 13.31
C GLY A 509 21.76 29.62 13.43
N ILE A 510 21.19 28.42 13.28
CA ILE A 510 19.74 28.19 13.35
C ILE A 510 19.22 28.46 14.77
N ARG A 511 18.10 29.17 14.89
CA ARG A 511 17.46 29.48 16.18
C ARG A 511 16.34 28.49 16.47
N LEU A 512 16.53 27.62 17.46
CA LEU A 512 15.60 26.55 17.78
C LEU A 512 14.61 26.97 18.88
N TYR A 513 13.32 26.75 18.62
CA TYR A 513 12.24 27.04 19.55
C TYR A 513 11.31 25.83 19.70
N THR A 514 10.61 25.76 20.83
CA THR A 514 9.61 24.72 21.11
C THR A 514 8.51 25.24 22.02
N PHE A 515 7.38 24.53 22.03
CA PHE A 515 6.35 24.62 23.05
C PHE A 515 5.59 23.29 23.10
N ASP A 516 4.98 23.01 24.25
CA ASP A 516 4.16 21.81 24.47
C ASP A 516 2.66 22.18 24.27
N PRO A 517 2.02 21.76 23.17
CA PRO A 517 0.63 22.10 22.90
C PRO A 517 -0.34 21.38 23.86
N ASP A 518 0.02 20.20 24.36
CA ASP A 518 -0.82 19.40 25.26
C ASP A 518 -0.87 20.03 26.65
N GLU A 519 0.29 20.43 27.18
CA GLU A 519 0.39 21.12 28.47
C GLU A 519 -0.39 22.45 28.46
N VAL A 520 -0.22 23.23 27.39
CA VAL A 520 -0.85 24.55 27.28
C VAL A 520 -2.35 24.43 27.09
N ALA A 521 -2.82 23.51 26.25
CA ALA A 521 -4.25 23.26 26.04
C ALA A 521 -4.93 22.74 27.31
N ALA A 522 -4.28 21.85 28.08
CA ALA A 522 -4.80 21.37 29.35
C ALA A 522 -4.93 22.49 30.40
N ARG A 523 -4.04 23.48 30.37
CA ARG A 523 -4.06 24.62 31.32
C ARG A 523 -5.18 25.62 31.05
N ILE A 524 -5.53 25.86 29.78
CA ILE A 524 -6.50 26.91 29.40
C ILE A 524 -7.84 26.37 28.91
N GLY A 525 -7.93 25.07 28.62
CA GLY A 525 -9.12 24.44 28.08
C GLY A 525 -10.25 24.28 29.11
N GLU A 526 -11.48 24.54 28.68
CA GLU A 526 -12.70 24.20 29.42
C GLU A 526 -13.11 22.74 29.14
N ALA A 527 -13.89 22.10 30.01
CA ALA A 527 -14.26 20.68 29.90
C ALA A 527 -15.02 20.31 28.59
N SER A 528 -15.63 21.28 27.93
CA SER A 528 -16.34 21.12 26.64
C SER A 528 -15.53 21.57 25.42
N SER A 529 -14.24 21.90 25.58
CA SER A 529 -13.40 22.44 24.50
C SER A 529 -12.96 21.36 23.52
N ASP A 530 -12.98 21.67 22.22
CA ASP A 530 -12.33 20.85 21.20
C ASP A 530 -10.80 20.99 21.34
N GLN A 531 -10.19 19.96 21.92
CA GLN A 531 -8.75 19.92 22.20
C GLN A 531 -7.90 19.95 20.93
N SER A 532 -8.38 19.39 19.82
CA SER A 532 -7.62 19.36 18.56
C SER A 532 -7.56 20.75 17.93
N LEU A 533 -8.72 21.43 17.89
CA LEU A 533 -8.83 22.80 17.40
C LEU A 533 -8.01 23.76 18.27
N LEU A 534 -8.06 23.61 19.60
CA LEU A 534 -7.32 24.46 20.54
C LEU A 534 -5.80 24.31 20.36
N LYS A 535 -5.28 23.07 20.24
CA LYS A 535 -3.85 22.81 19.99
C LYS A 535 -3.38 23.38 18.66
N THR A 536 -4.18 23.21 17.61
CA THR A 536 -3.86 23.74 16.28
C THR A 536 -3.85 25.27 16.28
N ALA A 537 -4.80 25.90 16.96
CA ALA A 537 -4.83 27.35 17.10
C ALA A 537 -3.62 27.88 17.89
N LEU A 538 -3.25 27.24 19.00
CA LEU A 538 -2.05 27.58 19.77
C LEU A 538 -0.79 27.50 18.89
N ALA A 539 -0.60 26.39 18.18
CA ALA A 539 0.53 26.20 17.27
C ALA A 539 0.60 27.28 16.19
N HIS A 540 -0.54 27.64 15.61
CA HIS A 540 -0.63 28.69 14.59
C HIS A 540 -0.24 30.07 15.16
N LEU A 541 -0.73 30.44 16.35
CA LEU A 541 -0.40 31.73 16.96
C LEU A 541 1.07 31.83 17.39
N VAL A 542 1.64 30.73 17.90
CA VAL A 542 3.08 30.63 18.18
C VAL A 542 3.90 30.81 16.90
N LEU A 543 3.51 30.14 15.81
CA LEU A 543 4.16 30.28 14.52
C LEU A 543 4.08 31.73 14.00
N LEU A 544 2.93 32.39 14.10
CA LEU A 544 2.78 33.80 13.68
C LEU A 544 3.72 34.72 14.46
N ARG A 545 3.93 34.48 15.77
CA ARG A 545 4.91 35.21 16.56
C ARG A 545 6.34 35.04 16.01
N ILE A 546 6.73 33.81 15.70
CA ILE A 546 8.05 33.49 15.14
C ILE A 546 8.22 34.15 13.76
N TYR A 547 7.20 34.02 12.90
CA TYR A 547 7.20 34.54 11.54
C TYR A 547 7.30 36.08 11.50
N LEU A 548 6.56 36.78 12.38
CA LEU A 548 6.58 38.24 12.47
C LEU A 548 7.86 38.79 13.12
N GLY A 549 8.57 37.97 13.90
CA GLY A 549 9.84 38.34 14.53
C GLY A 549 9.74 39.63 15.34
N GLY A 550 10.63 40.59 15.09
CA GLY A 550 10.64 41.87 15.81
C GLY A 550 9.41 42.76 15.59
N ALA A 551 8.56 42.46 14.60
CA ALA A 551 7.29 43.16 14.38
C ALA A 551 6.13 42.55 15.18
N ALA A 552 6.32 41.38 15.81
CA ALA A 552 5.28 40.72 16.61
C ALA A 552 4.99 41.51 17.89
N ASN A 553 3.71 41.74 18.19
CA ASN A 553 3.24 42.19 19.50
C ASN A 553 1.90 41.51 19.83
N SER A 554 1.58 41.36 21.12
CA SER A 554 0.38 40.62 21.57
C SER A 554 -0.91 41.17 20.99
N ASN A 555 -1.01 42.49 20.80
CA ASN A 555 -2.20 43.13 20.22
C ASN A 555 -2.37 42.80 18.72
N ALA A 556 -1.27 42.77 17.96
CA ALA A 556 -1.31 42.39 16.55
C ALA A 556 -1.69 40.91 16.35
N ILE A 557 -1.16 40.01 17.18
CA ILE A 557 -1.52 38.59 17.14
C ILE A 557 -2.98 38.39 17.58
N LEU A 558 -3.43 39.08 18.63
CA LEU A 558 -4.83 39.04 19.05
C LEU A 558 -5.78 39.52 17.95
N THR A 559 -5.43 40.61 17.27
CA THR A 559 -6.22 41.14 16.14
C THR A 559 -6.34 40.11 15.01
N LEU A 560 -5.26 39.37 14.73
CA LEU A 560 -5.26 38.27 13.74
C LEU A 560 -6.07 37.07 14.24
N ALA A 561 -5.91 36.68 15.51
CA ALA A 561 -6.63 35.58 16.13
C ALA A 561 -8.14 35.80 16.14
N THR A 562 -8.60 36.97 16.61
CA THR A 562 -10.02 37.34 16.62
C THR A 562 -10.60 37.39 15.21
N ARG A 563 -9.82 37.79 14.21
CA ARG A 563 -10.26 37.79 12.82
C ARG A 563 -10.42 36.38 12.26
N LEU A 564 -9.46 35.49 12.55
CA LEU A 564 -9.40 34.15 11.95
C LEU A 564 -10.33 33.16 12.65
N TYR A 565 -10.45 33.25 13.96
CA TYR A 565 -11.18 32.28 14.79
C TYR A 565 -12.39 32.88 15.53
N GLY A 566 -12.61 34.19 15.44
CA GLY A 566 -13.62 34.89 16.22
C GLY A 566 -13.19 35.18 17.66
N ASP A 567 -14.12 35.67 18.48
CA ASP A 567 -13.84 36.06 19.87
C ASP A 567 -13.60 34.88 20.83
N ARG A 568 -13.96 33.66 20.41
CA ARG A 568 -13.74 32.42 21.15
C ARG A 568 -13.20 31.32 20.24
N ILE A 569 -12.19 30.59 20.71
CA ILE A 569 -11.53 29.49 20.00
C ILE A 569 -11.75 28.21 20.80
N ALA A 570 -12.42 27.21 20.23
CA ALA A 570 -12.75 25.96 20.90
C ALA A 570 -13.42 26.15 22.28
N GLY A 571 -14.21 27.21 22.44
CA GLY A 571 -14.85 27.54 23.71
C GLY A 571 -14.06 28.46 24.63
N VAL A 572 -12.77 28.72 24.41
CA VAL A 572 -11.91 29.62 25.23
C VAL A 572 -11.85 31.03 24.62
N SER A 573 -11.70 32.10 25.39
CA SER A 573 -11.57 33.46 24.82
C SER A 573 -10.29 33.61 23.98
N ALA A 574 -10.39 34.26 22.82
CA ALA A 574 -9.24 34.47 21.92
C ALA A 574 -8.07 35.19 22.62
N HIS A 575 -8.37 36.06 23.57
CA HIS A 575 -7.37 36.75 24.41
C HIS A 575 -6.56 35.77 25.25
N ALA A 576 -7.23 34.86 25.98
CA ALA A 576 -6.56 33.88 26.82
C ALA A 576 -5.69 32.91 26.00
N VAL A 577 -6.17 32.50 24.81
CA VAL A 577 -5.39 31.65 23.89
C VAL A 577 -4.16 32.39 23.36
N CYS A 578 -4.28 33.68 23.01
CA CYS A 578 -3.15 34.50 22.57
C CYS A 578 -2.10 34.69 23.66
N ASP A 579 -2.51 35.00 24.89
CA ASP A 579 -1.60 35.17 26.02
C ASP A 579 -0.87 33.86 26.34
N ALA A 580 -1.59 32.72 26.29
CA ALA A 580 -1.01 31.41 26.49
C ALA A 580 -0.02 31.02 25.39
N ALA A 581 -0.34 31.28 24.12
CA ALA A 581 0.59 31.10 22.99
C ALA A 581 1.83 32.01 23.14
N TRP A 582 1.64 33.24 23.64
CA TRP A 582 2.75 34.16 23.88
C TRP A 582 3.66 33.72 25.04
N ALA A 583 3.09 33.17 26.11
CA ALA A 583 3.87 32.75 27.27
C ALA A 583 4.59 31.40 27.09
N SER A 584 4.10 30.54 26.19
CA SER A 584 4.54 29.13 26.08
C SER A 584 5.75 28.87 25.18
N LEU A 585 6.16 29.83 24.34
CA LEU A 585 7.30 29.66 23.44
C LEU A 585 8.63 29.73 24.19
N VAL A 586 9.43 28.67 24.09
CA VAL A 586 10.73 28.54 24.76
C VAL A 586 11.84 28.32 23.73
N GLY A 587 13.04 28.87 23.97
CA GLY A 587 14.23 28.59 23.16
C GLY A 587 14.90 27.27 23.59
N VAL A 588 15.41 26.51 22.63
CA VAL A 588 16.11 25.25 22.89
C VAL A 588 17.61 25.47 22.82
N GLU A 589 18.33 25.13 23.90
CA GLU A 589 19.79 25.12 23.90
C GLU A 589 20.31 23.91 23.13
N VAL A 590 21.19 24.16 22.17
CA VAL A 590 21.74 23.12 21.28
C VAL A 590 23.00 22.55 21.92
N PRO A 591 23.13 21.21 22.06
CA PRO A 591 24.31 20.58 22.64
C PRO A 591 25.62 20.96 21.92
N ALA A 592 26.73 20.94 22.66
CA ALA A 592 28.07 21.07 22.06
C ALA A 592 28.46 19.77 21.33
N LEU A 593 29.23 19.89 20.24
CA LEU A 593 29.75 18.73 19.51
C LEU A 593 30.93 18.12 20.25
N GLU A 594 30.78 16.89 20.73
CA GLU A 594 31.89 16.12 21.28
C GLU A 594 32.74 15.47 20.17
N PRO A 595 34.08 15.37 20.33
CA PRO A 595 34.95 14.67 19.39
C PRO A 595 34.53 13.20 19.24
N LEU A 596 34.57 12.66 18.02
CA LEU A 596 34.40 11.22 17.82
C LEU A 596 35.60 10.50 18.42
N ALA A 597 35.37 9.44 19.21
CA ALA A 597 36.42 8.52 19.60
C ALA A 597 37.00 7.82 18.35
N GLU A 598 38.30 7.51 18.36
CA GLU A 598 39.00 6.92 17.20
C GLU A 598 38.37 5.59 16.72
N ASP A 599 37.65 4.87 17.59
CA ASP A 599 36.99 3.59 17.31
C ASP A 599 35.45 3.67 17.17
N ALA A 600 34.86 4.89 17.11
CA ALA A 600 33.41 5.05 17.07
C ALA A 600 32.83 4.64 15.70
N ALA A 601 31.68 3.94 15.72
CA ALA A 601 30.92 3.63 14.51
C ALA A 601 30.54 4.92 13.75
N PRO A 602 30.49 4.90 12.41
CA PRO A 602 30.11 6.07 11.63
C PRO A 602 28.70 6.54 12.02
N PRO A 603 28.46 7.87 12.05
CA PRO A 603 27.16 8.41 12.42
C PRO A 603 26.08 7.92 11.47
N LYS A 604 24.89 7.64 12.02
CA LYS A 604 23.71 7.21 11.26
C LYS A 604 23.43 8.19 10.12
N GLU A 605 23.43 7.71 8.88
CA GLU A 605 22.94 8.50 7.74
C GLU A 605 21.43 8.73 7.90
N LEU A 606 21.02 10.00 7.83
CA LEU A 606 19.62 10.39 7.87
C LEU A 606 19.09 10.51 6.45
N ALA A 607 17.82 10.15 6.26
CA ALA A 607 17.18 10.32 4.97
C ALA A 607 17.06 11.82 4.62
N THR A 608 17.25 12.11 3.34
CA THR A 608 16.83 13.39 2.76
C THR A 608 15.44 13.21 2.17
N PHE A 609 14.57 14.20 2.37
CA PHE A 609 13.20 14.11 1.87
C PHE A 609 13.19 13.99 0.34
N ALA A 610 12.59 12.92 -0.17
CA ALA A 610 12.39 12.69 -1.59
C ALA A 610 10.90 12.57 -1.87
N PHE A 611 10.43 13.26 -2.92
CA PHE A 611 9.04 13.15 -3.30
C PHE A 611 8.81 11.84 -4.07
N ASN A 612 8.18 10.85 -3.43
CA ASN A 612 8.13 9.49 -3.95
C ASN A 612 6.77 8.77 -3.83
N ALA A 613 5.74 9.34 -3.19
CA ALA A 613 4.40 8.74 -3.20
C ALA A 613 3.26 9.73 -2.91
N LEU A 614 2.05 9.31 -3.33
CA LEU A 614 0.77 9.85 -2.89
C LEU A 614 0.31 9.11 -1.63
N SER A 615 -0.48 9.81 -0.81
CA SER A 615 -0.87 9.45 0.56
C SER A 615 -1.25 7.97 0.72
N LEU A 616 -0.57 7.26 1.64
CA LEU A 616 -1.11 6.10 2.37
C LEU A 616 -0.46 6.01 3.75
N ASP A 617 -1.30 5.77 4.75
CA ASP A 617 -0.93 5.48 6.14
C ASP A 617 -0.29 4.07 6.30
N ASP A 618 0.66 3.99 7.26
CA ASP A 618 1.07 2.82 8.09
C ASP A 618 2.28 1.94 7.64
N PRO A 619 3.11 1.38 8.56
CA PRO A 619 4.50 1.79 8.67
C PRO A 619 5.44 0.62 8.96
N ALA A 620 5.87 -0.15 7.95
CA ALA A 620 6.75 -1.29 8.21
C ALA A 620 7.68 -1.56 7.01
N TYR A 621 8.78 -0.83 6.95
CA TYR A 621 9.94 -1.22 6.15
C TYR A 621 11.24 -0.70 6.81
N ASP A 622 12.09 -1.63 7.24
CA ASP A 622 13.42 -1.42 7.80
C ASP A 622 14.48 -1.96 6.83
N GLY A 623 14.82 -1.14 5.84
CA GLY A 623 15.78 -1.51 4.79
C GLY A 623 17.20 -1.80 5.29
N ARG A 624 17.48 -3.06 5.67
CA ARG A 624 18.84 -3.60 5.70
C ARG A 624 18.95 -4.97 5.02
N PRO A 625 19.96 -5.19 4.17
CA PRO A 625 20.35 -6.51 3.67
C PRO A 625 21.23 -7.26 4.69
N SER A 626 21.01 -8.57 4.81
CA SER A 626 21.81 -9.50 5.63
C SER A 626 22.79 -10.30 4.76
N PRO A 627 24.03 -10.59 5.23
CA PRO A 627 25.08 -11.22 4.45
C PRO A 627 24.93 -12.75 4.44
N ASN A 628 24.13 -13.32 3.53
CA ASN A 628 24.13 -14.77 3.25
C ASN A 628 23.51 -15.05 1.87
N VAL A 629 24.35 -15.07 0.81
CA VAL A 629 23.91 -15.33 -0.58
C VAL A 629 24.44 -16.71 -1.06
N PRO A 630 23.57 -17.67 -1.44
CA PRO A 630 23.93 -18.96 -2.02
C PRO A 630 24.56 -18.82 -3.42
N THR A 631 25.60 -19.62 -3.70
CA THR A 631 26.36 -19.57 -4.96
C THR A 631 26.31 -20.90 -5.74
N LEU A 632 26.32 -20.82 -7.07
CA LEU A 632 26.23 -21.95 -8.00
C LEU A 632 27.66 -22.29 -8.41
N GLY A 633 28.14 -23.47 -8.00
CA GLY A 633 29.48 -23.96 -8.33
C GLY A 633 29.47 -24.97 -9.49
N PRO A 634 30.59 -25.09 -10.24
CA PRO A 634 30.73 -26.13 -11.26
C PRO A 634 30.65 -27.54 -10.65
N SER A 635 30.21 -28.53 -11.42
CA SER A 635 30.00 -29.93 -10.98
C SER A 635 31.24 -30.54 -10.32
N SER A 636 32.44 -30.10 -10.72
CA SER A 636 33.71 -30.51 -10.12
C SER A 636 33.85 -30.11 -8.64
N GLU A 637 33.24 -29.01 -8.22
CA GLU A 637 33.35 -28.50 -6.84
C GLU A 637 32.35 -29.19 -5.91
N ALA A 638 31.16 -29.53 -6.42
CA ALA A 638 30.23 -30.41 -5.74
C ALA A 638 30.82 -31.82 -5.54
N ILE A 639 31.50 -32.35 -6.57
CA ILE A 639 32.19 -33.65 -6.50
C ILE A 639 33.34 -33.62 -5.47
N LYS A 640 34.13 -32.54 -5.41
CA LYS A 640 35.18 -32.40 -4.37
C LYS A 640 34.61 -32.38 -2.95
N ARG A 641 33.49 -31.68 -2.72
CA ARG A 641 32.83 -31.65 -1.40
C ARG A 641 32.19 -32.98 -1.01
N LEU A 642 31.70 -33.74 -1.99
CA LEU A 642 31.16 -35.10 -1.79
C LEU A 642 32.24 -36.15 -1.57
N LEU A 643 33.39 -36.05 -2.28
CA LEU A 643 34.48 -37.02 -2.21
C LEU A 643 35.48 -36.74 -1.08
N PHE A 644 35.64 -35.49 -0.65
CA PHE A 644 36.59 -35.07 0.41
C PHE A 644 35.85 -34.44 1.57
N ARG A 645 34.88 -35.17 2.13
CA ARG A 645 33.99 -34.69 3.19
C ARG A 645 34.80 -34.26 4.43
N GLU A 646 35.94 -34.89 4.69
CA GLU A 646 36.82 -34.57 5.83
C GLU A 646 37.56 -33.22 5.69
N ALA A 647 37.76 -32.72 4.47
CA ALA A 647 38.50 -31.47 4.22
C ALA A 647 37.61 -30.22 4.23
N TYR A 648 36.29 -30.39 4.06
CA TYR A 648 35.32 -29.31 3.84
C TYR A 648 34.11 -29.34 4.78
N THR A 649 34.02 -30.32 5.68
CA THR A 649 33.04 -30.31 6.79
C THR A 649 33.80 -29.95 8.08
N PRO A 650 33.35 -28.98 8.88
CA PRO A 650 34.07 -28.62 10.10
C PRO A 650 34.13 -29.80 11.08
N ASN A 651 35.31 -30.03 11.68
CA ASN A 651 35.52 -31.08 12.68
C ASN A 651 34.67 -30.80 13.93
N THR A 652 33.57 -31.53 14.10
CA THR A 652 32.90 -31.66 15.40
C THR A 652 33.55 -32.82 16.17
N PRO A 653 33.90 -32.69 17.45
CA PRO A 653 34.42 -33.80 18.24
C PRO A 653 33.34 -34.89 18.34
N VAL A 654 33.71 -36.12 18.00
CA VAL A 654 32.87 -37.31 18.16
C VAL A 654 32.71 -37.58 19.65
N THR A 655 31.50 -37.37 20.18
CA THR A 655 31.06 -38.04 21.41
C THR A 655 30.29 -39.30 21.04
N GLU A 656 30.68 -40.41 21.65
CA GLU A 656 30.16 -41.75 21.44
C GLU A 656 28.64 -41.83 21.68
N SER A 657 27.86 -41.76 20.60
CA SER A 657 26.51 -42.34 20.57
C SER A 657 26.15 -42.72 19.13
N ASN A 658 25.60 -43.92 18.96
CA ASN A 658 25.33 -44.58 17.68
C ASN A 658 24.20 -43.89 16.89
N SER A 659 24.49 -42.75 16.26
CA SER A 659 23.64 -42.18 15.20
C SER A 659 24.46 -42.06 13.90
N ASP A 660 23.94 -42.69 12.84
CA ASP A 660 24.51 -42.65 11.49
C ASP A 660 24.56 -41.18 10.99
N PRO A 661 25.75 -40.58 10.78
CA PRO A 661 25.90 -39.16 10.48
C PRO A 661 25.47 -38.78 9.05
N CYS A 662 24.80 -39.68 8.33
CA CYS A 662 24.19 -39.42 7.02
C CYS A 662 22.75 -38.88 7.09
N LEU A 663 22.19 -38.66 8.27
CA LEU A 663 20.85 -38.09 8.47
C LEU A 663 20.92 -36.80 9.30
N ARG A 664 21.38 -35.73 8.62
CA ARG A 664 21.18 -34.29 8.91
C ARG A 664 21.21 -33.84 10.39
N PRO A 665 22.32 -33.22 10.86
CA PRO A 665 22.36 -32.56 12.16
C PRO A 665 21.52 -31.26 12.13
N ASP A 666 20.87 -31.00 13.26
CA ASP A 666 20.29 -29.79 13.90
C ASP A 666 19.16 -28.95 13.24
N LEU A 667 17.95 -29.20 13.75
CA LEU A 667 16.92 -28.20 14.08
C LEU A 667 16.53 -28.45 15.55
N THR A 668 16.02 -27.45 16.27
CA THR A 668 15.72 -27.50 17.72
C THR A 668 14.70 -28.56 18.17
N GLU A 669 14.16 -29.37 17.25
CA GLU A 669 13.29 -30.52 17.52
C GLU A 669 13.93 -31.79 16.91
N GLU A 670 14.06 -32.85 17.71
CA GLU A 670 14.59 -34.13 17.28
C GLU A 670 13.70 -34.76 16.19
N ARG A 671 14.32 -35.24 15.11
CA ARG A 671 13.63 -35.80 13.95
C ARG A 671 13.83 -37.30 13.86
N PHE A 672 12.78 -37.99 13.44
CA PHE A 672 12.75 -39.43 13.32
C PHE A 672 12.34 -39.84 11.91
N LEU A 673 12.83 -40.99 11.47
CA LEU A 673 12.44 -41.60 10.21
C LEU A 673 11.55 -42.80 10.52
N VAL A 674 10.24 -42.64 10.33
CA VAL A 674 9.22 -43.66 10.65
C VAL A 674 8.70 -44.32 9.37
N THR A 675 8.13 -45.52 9.47
CA THR A 675 7.65 -46.27 8.29
C THR A 675 6.13 -46.33 8.29
N CYS A 676 5.48 -45.90 7.21
CA CYS A 676 4.03 -46.05 7.05
C CYS A 676 3.67 -47.54 6.99
N THR A 677 2.82 -48.01 7.88
CA THR A 677 2.33 -49.40 7.91
C THR A 677 0.89 -49.50 7.44
N VAL A 678 0.07 -48.50 7.73
CA VAL A 678 -1.34 -48.43 7.33
C VAL A 678 -1.64 -47.07 6.73
N ASN A 679 -2.39 -47.07 5.62
CA ASN A 679 -3.05 -45.90 5.05
C ASN A 679 -4.45 -46.33 4.61
N LYS A 680 -5.47 -46.01 5.41
CA LYS A 680 -6.84 -46.53 5.26
C LYS A 680 -7.85 -45.39 5.24
N ARG A 681 -8.58 -45.25 4.13
CA ARG A 681 -9.73 -44.34 4.04
C ARG A 681 -10.85 -44.79 5.00
N LEU A 682 -11.39 -43.86 5.78
CA LEU A 682 -12.48 -44.06 6.74
C LEU A 682 -13.87 -43.66 6.19
N THR A 683 -13.88 -42.92 5.08
CA THR A 683 -15.10 -42.46 4.39
C THR A 683 -15.41 -43.35 3.17
N PRO A 684 -16.67 -43.47 2.74
CA PRO A 684 -17.00 -44.15 1.49
C PRO A 684 -16.26 -43.56 0.28
N THR A 685 -15.92 -44.39 -0.69
CA THR A 685 -15.19 -43.95 -1.91
C THR A 685 -15.98 -42.98 -2.77
N ASN A 686 -17.31 -43.03 -2.72
CA ASN A 686 -18.23 -42.13 -3.41
C ASN A 686 -18.54 -40.85 -2.62
N TYR A 687 -17.94 -40.65 -1.45
CA TYR A 687 -18.12 -39.45 -0.63
C TYR A 687 -17.13 -38.36 -1.04
N ASP A 688 -17.59 -37.10 -0.99
CA ASP A 688 -16.85 -35.93 -1.48
C ASP A 688 -15.55 -35.68 -0.71
N ARG A 689 -15.52 -36.01 0.60
CA ARG A 689 -14.34 -35.84 1.44
C ARG A 689 -13.60 -37.15 1.68
N ASN A 690 -12.27 -37.12 1.57
CA ASN A 690 -11.41 -38.24 1.95
C ASN A 690 -10.82 -38.01 3.34
N VAL A 691 -11.44 -38.63 4.35
CA VAL A 691 -10.84 -38.77 5.69
C VAL A 691 -10.22 -40.16 5.80
N PHE A 692 -8.98 -40.23 6.28
CA PHE A 692 -8.19 -41.45 6.33
C PHE A 692 -7.35 -41.55 7.62
N HIS A 693 -7.06 -42.79 7.98
CA HIS A 693 -6.25 -43.20 9.11
C HIS A 693 -4.87 -43.65 8.63
N LEU A 694 -3.84 -43.20 9.34
CA LEU A 694 -2.46 -43.62 9.11
C LEU A 694 -1.89 -44.27 10.38
N GLU A 695 -1.06 -45.28 10.18
CA GLU A 695 -0.19 -45.82 11.23
C GLU A 695 1.27 -45.74 10.76
N PHE A 696 2.16 -45.34 11.66
CA PHE A 696 3.60 -45.34 11.44
C PHE A 696 4.30 -46.20 12.48
N ASP A 697 5.15 -47.11 12.02
CA ASP A 697 6.08 -47.89 12.85
C ASP A 697 7.26 -47.01 13.27
N THR A 698 7.50 -46.96 14.58
CA THR A 698 8.59 -46.19 15.22
C THR A 698 9.64 -47.09 15.85
N SER A 699 9.58 -48.41 15.62
CA SER A 699 10.51 -49.39 16.19
C SER A 699 11.97 -49.06 15.86
N GLY A 700 12.83 -49.04 16.87
CA GLY A 700 14.25 -48.74 16.71
C GLY A 700 14.59 -47.27 16.40
N THR A 701 13.60 -46.36 16.34
CA THR A 701 13.84 -44.92 16.12
C THR A 701 14.11 -44.15 17.40
N GLY A 702 13.69 -44.67 18.57
CA GLY A 702 13.75 -43.96 19.85
C GLY A 702 12.65 -42.93 20.07
N LEU A 703 11.75 -42.71 19.09
CA LEU A 703 10.67 -41.72 19.18
C LEU A 703 9.76 -41.99 20.39
N LYS A 704 9.63 -40.98 21.26
CA LYS A 704 8.67 -40.96 22.37
C LYS A 704 7.75 -39.76 22.26
N TYR A 705 6.48 -39.95 22.62
CA TYR A 705 5.47 -38.92 22.58
C TYR A 705 4.45 -39.08 23.71
N ALA A 706 3.92 -37.97 24.19
CA ALA A 706 2.88 -37.89 25.21
C ALA A 706 1.49 -37.73 24.60
N ILE A 707 0.46 -38.05 25.38
CA ILE A 707 -0.93 -37.90 24.97
C ILE A 707 -1.24 -36.42 24.71
N GLY A 708 -1.89 -36.16 23.58
CA GLY A 708 -2.25 -34.83 23.12
C GLY A 708 -1.20 -34.11 22.28
N GLU A 709 0.03 -34.62 22.23
CA GLU A 709 1.07 -34.05 21.36
C GLU A 709 0.72 -34.20 19.88
N ALA A 710 1.38 -33.40 19.05
CA ALA A 710 1.22 -33.43 17.61
C ALA A 710 2.48 -34.00 16.93
N LEU A 711 2.25 -34.77 15.86
CA LEU A 711 3.31 -35.27 14.99
C LEU A 711 3.55 -34.23 13.89
N GLY A 712 4.75 -33.64 13.86
CA GLY A 712 5.21 -32.78 12.79
C GLY A 712 5.66 -33.59 11.59
N VAL A 713 4.85 -33.65 10.55
CA VAL A 713 5.20 -34.37 9.31
C VAL A 713 5.95 -33.44 8.37
N HIS A 714 7.15 -33.85 7.95
CA HIS A 714 7.94 -33.18 6.92
C HIS A 714 7.52 -33.68 5.54
N GLY A 715 6.36 -33.19 5.07
CA GLY A 715 5.78 -33.56 3.78
C GLY A 715 6.60 -33.05 2.58
N TRP A 716 6.42 -33.70 1.43
CA TRP A 716 7.10 -33.38 0.18
C TRP A 716 6.12 -32.77 -0.83
N ASN A 717 6.65 -31.92 -1.70
CA ASN A 717 5.95 -31.51 -2.91
C ASN A 717 5.77 -32.72 -3.86
N ASP A 718 4.69 -32.70 -4.64
CA ASP A 718 4.39 -33.77 -5.60
C ASP A 718 5.50 -33.89 -6.67
N GLU A 719 5.93 -35.12 -6.94
CA GLU A 719 7.03 -35.40 -7.88
C GLU A 719 6.72 -34.88 -9.30
N ALA A 720 5.50 -35.06 -9.79
CA ALA A 720 5.12 -34.62 -11.13
C ALA A 720 5.06 -33.09 -11.21
N GLU A 721 4.54 -32.41 -10.18
CA GLU A 721 4.51 -30.95 -10.11
C GLU A 721 5.94 -30.36 -10.09
N VAL A 722 6.86 -30.96 -9.33
CA VAL A 722 8.26 -30.52 -9.29
C VAL A 722 8.95 -30.71 -10.65
N LEU A 723 8.74 -31.84 -11.32
CA LEU A 723 9.33 -32.09 -12.63
C LEU A 723 8.78 -31.14 -13.70
N GLU A 724 7.46 -30.89 -13.70
CA GLU A 724 6.84 -29.90 -14.58
C GLU A 724 7.38 -28.49 -14.32
N PHE A 725 7.57 -28.12 -13.04
CA PHE A 725 8.18 -26.85 -12.69
C PHE A 725 9.64 -26.76 -13.16
N CYS A 726 10.46 -27.80 -12.95
CA CYS A 726 11.84 -27.84 -13.44
C CYS A 726 11.93 -27.67 -14.96
N GLU A 727 11.05 -28.34 -15.71
CA GLU A 727 10.96 -28.21 -17.17
C GLU A 727 10.60 -26.78 -17.58
N TRP A 728 9.56 -26.21 -16.97
CA TRP A 728 9.12 -24.85 -17.25
C TRP A 728 10.15 -23.78 -16.86
N TYR A 729 10.78 -23.92 -15.68
CA TYR A 729 11.79 -23.02 -15.14
C TYR A 729 13.19 -23.23 -15.75
N LYS A 730 13.32 -24.20 -16.68
CA LYS A 730 14.55 -24.54 -17.41
C LYS A 730 15.71 -24.93 -16.49
N VAL A 731 15.39 -25.68 -15.43
CA VAL A 731 16.36 -26.21 -14.48
C VAL A 731 16.53 -27.70 -14.72
N ASP A 732 17.78 -28.16 -14.90
CA ASP A 732 18.06 -29.60 -14.92
C ASP A 732 17.81 -30.18 -13.52
N PRO A 733 16.85 -31.11 -13.34
CA PRO A 733 16.55 -31.70 -12.03
C PRO A 733 17.76 -32.39 -11.39
N LYS A 734 18.76 -32.80 -12.19
CA LYS A 734 19.99 -33.46 -11.73
C LYS A 734 21.11 -32.48 -11.36
N SER A 735 20.97 -31.20 -11.69
CA SER A 735 21.98 -30.18 -11.35
C SER A 735 22.16 -30.07 -9.83
N ALA A 736 23.39 -29.86 -9.39
CA ALA A 736 23.72 -29.73 -7.97
C ALA A 736 23.50 -28.28 -7.50
N ILE A 737 22.83 -28.12 -6.37
CA ILE A 737 22.64 -26.85 -5.66
C ILE A 737 23.11 -26.99 -4.22
N THR A 738 23.83 -25.98 -3.73
CA THR A 738 24.25 -25.91 -2.33
C THR A 738 23.36 -24.93 -1.60
N LEU A 739 22.68 -25.40 -0.57
CA LEU A 739 21.73 -24.63 0.22
C LEU A 739 22.18 -24.59 1.68
N PRO A 740 21.77 -23.58 2.46
CA PRO A 740 21.86 -23.67 3.90
C PRO A 740 21.04 -24.86 4.40
N VAL A 741 21.49 -25.44 5.50
CA VAL A 741 20.71 -26.44 6.22
C VAL A 741 19.59 -25.69 6.94
N PRO A 742 18.30 -26.08 6.77
CA PRO A 742 17.19 -25.42 7.44
C PRO A 742 17.43 -25.33 8.95
N GLY A 743 17.33 -24.13 9.53
CA GLY A 743 17.57 -23.88 10.97
C GLY A 743 19.04 -23.68 11.37
N GLN A 744 19.98 -23.90 10.47
CA GLN A 744 21.41 -23.72 10.69
C GLN A 744 22.05 -22.92 9.55
N PRO A 745 21.98 -21.58 9.63
CA PRO A 745 22.45 -20.72 8.55
C PRO A 745 23.95 -20.85 8.28
N ASP A 746 24.73 -21.27 9.28
CA ASP A 746 26.19 -21.43 9.17
C ASP A 746 26.62 -22.78 8.55
N GLN A 747 25.67 -23.72 8.35
CA GLN A 747 25.93 -25.00 7.71
C GLN A 747 25.28 -25.06 6.32
N THR A 748 25.99 -25.66 5.35
CA THR A 748 25.48 -25.86 4.01
C THR A 748 25.58 -27.32 3.58
N HIS A 749 24.68 -27.74 2.69
CA HIS A 749 24.63 -29.09 2.13
C HIS A 749 24.29 -29.02 0.64
N THR A 750 24.81 -29.97 -0.13
CA THR A 750 24.60 -30.02 -1.58
C THR A 750 23.58 -31.09 -1.91
N ARG A 751 22.56 -30.75 -2.72
CA ARG A 751 21.53 -31.66 -3.22
C ARG A 751 21.33 -31.45 -4.72
N THR A 752 20.57 -32.35 -5.36
CA THR A 752 20.07 -32.09 -6.72
C THR A 752 18.94 -31.05 -6.67
N ALA A 753 18.77 -30.25 -7.72
CA ALA A 753 17.67 -29.30 -7.86
C ALA A 753 16.29 -29.94 -7.61
N PHE A 754 16.07 -31.17 -8.08
CA PHE A 754 14.84 -31.93 -7.80
C PHE A 754 14.59 -32.10 -6.30
N HIS A 755 15.52 -32.71 -5.55
CA HIS A 755 15.39 -32.88 -4.11
C HIS A 755 15.31 -31.57 -3.33
N ALA A 756 15.92 -30.49 -3.82
CA ALA A 756 15.78 -29.17 -3.22
C ALA A 756 14.34 -28.65 -3.33
N LEU A 757 13.76 -28.64 -4.53
CA LEU A 757 12.38 -28.21 -4.78
C LEU A 757 11.33 -29.16 -4.21
N GLN A 758 11.64 -30.46 -4.11
CA GLN A 758 10.72 -31.46 -3.58
C GLN A 758 10.63 -31.45 -2.06
N GLN A 759 11.76 -31.26 -1.36
CA GLN A 759 11.85 -31.56 0.08
C GLN A 759 12.32 -30.39 0.94
N GLN A 760 12.79 -29.29 0.34
CA GLN A 760 13.30 -28.14 1.10
C GLN A 760 12.60 -26.83 0.73
N ILE A 761 12.54 -26.44 -0.54
CA ILE A 761 12.01 -25.14 -0.96
C ILE A 761 10.47 -25.22 -1.11
N ASP A 762 9.73 -24.32 -0.44
CA ASP A 762 8.25 -24.33 -0.45
C ASP A 762 7.64 -23.72 -1.72
N ILE A 763 8.02 -24.22 -2.90
CA ILE A 763 7.67 -23.62 -4.20
C ILE A 763 6.16 -23.69 -4.52
N PHE A 764 5.43 -24.65 -3.95
CA PHE A 764 3.97 -24.75 -4.08
C PHE A 764 3.23 -24.22 -2.84
N GLY A 765 3.95 -23.57 -1.92
CA GLY A 765 3.40 -22.90 -0.76
C GLY A 765 2.77 -21.55 -1.09
N ARG A 766 2.18 -20.92 -0.08
CA ARG A 766 1.54 -19.60 -0.14
C ARG A 766 2.61 -18.49 -0.07
N PRO A 767 2.78 -17.66 -1.11
CA PRO A 767 3.79 -16.61 -1.08
C PRO A 767 3.45 -15.52 -0.04
N PRO A 768 4.39 -15.17 0.86
CA PRO A 768 4.24 -14.00 1.71
C PRO A 768 4.38 -12.72 0.88
N LYS A 769 3.90 -11.61 1.42
CA LYS A 769 3.97 -10.30 0.75
C LYS A 769 5.41 -9.90 0.40
N SER A 770 6.36 -10.25 1.26
CA SER A 770 7.80 -10.03 1.06
C SER A 770 8.37 -10.75 -0.18
N PHE A 771 7.83 -11.91 -0.56
CA PHE A 771 8.30 -12.64 -1.74
C PHE A 771 8.06 -11.85 -3.02
N TYR A 772 6.90 -11.19 -3.16
CA TYR A 772 6.61 -10.37 -4.34
C TYR A 772 7.59 -9.20 -4.46
N GLY A 773 7.97 -8.58 -3.33
CA GLY A 773 8.94 -7.49 -3.30
C GLY A 773 10.33 -7.97 -3.71
N ALA A 774 10.78 -9.10 -3.14
CA ALA A 774 12.06 -9.69 -3.48
C ALA A 774 12.11 -10.22 -4.93
N LEU A 775 11.00 -10.79 -5.43
CA LEU A 775 10.92 -11.30 -6.80
C LEU A 775 11.01 -10.17 -7.83
N ALA A 776 10.53 -8.98 -7.51
CA ALA A 776 10.57 -7.83 -8.41
C ALA A 776 11.99 -7.44 -8.84
N ASP A 777 13.00 -7.69 -8.01
CA ASP A 777 14.40 -7.35 -8.31
C ASP A 777 15.00 -8.25 -9.40
N TYR A 778 14.36 -9.39 -9.68
CA TYR A 778 14.75 -10.33 -10.74
C TYR A 778 13.95 -10.16 -12.02
N ALA A 779 13.04 -9.18 -12.07
CA ALA A 779 12.22 -8.88 -13.23
C ALA A 779 13.00 -8.13 -14.31
N THR A 780 13.16 -8.77 -15.46
CA THR A 780 13.78 -8.17 -16.65
C THR A 780 12.85 -7.19 -17.36
N GLU A 781 11.53 -7.42 -17.29
CA GLU A 781 10.53 -6.48 -17.80
C GLU A 781 10.06 -5.56 -16.68
N ARG A 782 10.10 -4.25 -16.95
CA ARG A 782 9.67 -3.23 -15.99
C ARG A 782 8.22 -3.41 -15.56
N ALA A 783 7.34 -3.89 -16.44
CA ALA A 783 5.93 -4.10 -16.12
C ALA A 783 5.74 -5.14 -15.00
N ASP A 784 6.45 -6.27 -15.09
CA ASP A 784 6.41 -7.32 -14.07
C ASP A 784 7.07 -6.85 -12.78
N ALA A 785 8.22 -6.16 -12.86
CA ALA A 785 8.91 -5.59 -11.70
C ALA A 785 7.97 -4.67 -10.90
N MET A 786 7.24 -3.81 -11.61
CA MET A 786 6.30 -2.86 -11.02
C MET A 786 5.06 -3.55 -10.46
N ALA A 787 4.51 -4.55 -11.16
CA ALA A 787 3.37 -5.31 -10.68
C ALA A 787 3.70 -6.09 -9.41
N LEU A 788 4.89 -6.70 -9.35
CA LEU A 788 5.40 -7.40 -8.19
C LEU A 788 5.64 -6.46 -6.99
N ARG A 789 6.25 -5.29 -7.23
CA ARG A 789 6.41 -4.26 -6.18
C ARG A 789 5.07 -3.73 -5.69
N PHE A 790 4.10 -3.53 -6.59
CA PHE A 790 2.76 -3.12 -6.22
C PHE A 790 2.10 -4.15 -5.30
N ILE A 791 2.13 -5.44 -5.65
CA ILE A 791 1.57 -6.52 -4.81
C ILE A 791 2.26 -6.55 -3.43
N ALA A 792 3.57 -6.27 -3.39
CA ALA A 792 4.35 -6.22 -2.16
C ALA A 792 4.08 -4.99 -1.29
N ALA A 793 3.63 -3.88 -1.88
CA ALA A 793 3.39 -2.61 -1.22
C ALA A 793 2.00 -2.54 -0.54
N PRO A 794 1.77 -1.64 0.43
CA PRO A 794 0.46 -1.45 1.06
C PRO A 794 -0.70 -1.31 0.06
N GLU A 795 -0.48 -0.59 -1.03
CA GLU A 795 -1.43 -0.34 -2.14
C GLU A 795 -1.92 -1.66 -2.76
N GLY A 796 -1.03 -2.64 -2.92
CA GLY A 796 -1.38 -3.95 -3.46
C GLY A 796 -1.90 -4.91 -2.41
N SER A 797 -2.18 -4.50 -1.15
CA SER A 797 -2.66 -5.40 -0.10
C SER A 797 -3.98 -6.10 -0.49
N ALA A 798 -4.89 -5.41 -1.18
CA ALA A 798 -6.11 -6.03 -1.71
C ALA A 798 -5.81 -7.06 -2.82
N THR A 799 -4.85 -6.75 -3.69
CA THR A 799 -4.40 -7.66 -4.76
C THR A 799 -3.68 -8.86 -4.16
N PHE A 800 -2.79 -8.66 -3.19
CA PHE A 800 -2.15 -9.70 -2.40
C PHE A 800 -3.20 -10.55 -1.70
N LYS A 801 -4.17 -9.97 -0.99
CA LYS A 801 -5.25 -10.72 -0.33
C LYS A 801 -6.06 -11.53 -1.33
N LYS A 802 -6.40 -10.96 -2.49
CA LYS A 802 -7.08 -11.70 -3.55
C LYS A 802 -6.22 -12.86 -4.04
N LEU A 803 -4.97 -12.63 -4.41
CA LEU A 803 -4.04 -13.66 -4.87
C LEU A 803 -3.87 -14.76 -3.80
N SER A 804 -3.78 -14.35 -2.54
CA SER A 804 -3.40 -15.19 -1.41
C SER A 804 -4.57 -15.99 -0.81
N GLU A 805 -5.77 -15.42 -0.72
CA GLU A 805 -6.97 -16.02 -0.11
C GLU A 805 -8.06 -16.37 -1.13
N GLY A 806 -8.24 -15.55 -2.16
CA GLY A 806 -9.25 -15.76 -3.19
C GLY A 806 -8.80 -16.73 -4.27
N ASP A 807 -7.70 -16.38 -4.95
CA ASP A 807 -7.13 -17.15 -6.04
C ASP A 807 -6.19 -18.26 -5.53
N THR A 808 -5.73 -18.17 -4.28
CA THR A 808 -4.86 -19.14 -3.59
C THR A 808 -3.60 -19.49 -4.40
N VAL A 809 -2.94 -18.47 -4.94
CA VAL A 809 -1.73 -18.63 -5.77
C VAL A 809 -0.55 -19.14 -4.96
N THR A 810 0.27 -19.94 -5.61
CA THR A 810 1.53 -20.49 -5.10
C THR A 810 2.75 -19.69 -5.57
N PHE A 811 3.94 -19.92 -5.02
CA PHE A 811 5.16 -19.27 -5.54
C PHE A 811 5.38 -19.62 -7.01
N ALA A 812 5.17 -20.88 -7.40
CA ALA A 812 5.20 -21.32 -8.79
C ALA A 812 4.19 -20.58 -9.68
N ASP A 813 2.96 -20.33 -9.20
CA ASP A 813 1.97 -19.58 -9.96
C ASP A 813 2.40 -18.12 -10.17
N VAL A 814 2.97 -17.48 -9.14
CA VAL A 814 3.47 -16.10 -9.25
C VAL A 814 4.62 -16.02 -10.25
N LEU A 815 5.57 -16.96 -10.20
CA LEU A 815 6.64 -17.04 -11.21
C LEU A 815 6.08 -17.23 -12.62
N LYS A 816 5.06 -18.09 -12.78
CA LYS A 816 4.37 -18.29 -14.07
C LYS A 816 3.61 -17.03 -14.54
N GLN A 817 3.09 -16.24 -13.60
CA GLN A 817 2.36 -15.00 -13.86
C GLN A 817 3.31 -13.85 -14.27
N PHE A 818 4.53 -13.83 -13.73
CA PHE A 818 5.55 -12.80 -13.99
C PHE A 818 6.81 -13.44 -14.61
N PRO A 819 6.73 -13.94 -15.84
CA PRO A 819 7.79 -14.76 -16.45
C PRO A 819 9.09 -13.99 -16.67
N SER A 820 9.08 -12.65 -16.67
CA SER A 820 10.31 -11.86 -16.76
C SER A 820 11.07 -11.79 -15.43
N ALA A 821 10.39 -12.05 -14.30
CA ALA A 821 10.95 -12.17 -12.96
C ALA A 821 11.46 -13.59 -12.74
N HIS A 822 12.64 -13.85 -13.27
CA HIS A 822 13.18 -15.20 -13.41
C HIS A 822 14.53 -15.35 -12.70
N PRO A 823 14.55 -15.32 -11.35
CA PRO A 823 15.77 -15.59 -10.59
C PRO A 823 16.35 -16.96 -10.94
N SER A 824 17.67 -17.12 -10.84
CA SER A 824 18.30 -18.44 -10.83
C SER A 824 17.78 -19.29 -9.67
N LEU A 825 17.95 -20.61 -9.73
CA LEU A 825 17.48 -21.50 -8.64
C LEU A 825 18.09 -21.14 -7.27
N ASN A 826 19.32 -20.60 -7.24
CA ASN A 826 19.97 -20.15 -6.01
C ASN A 826 19.32 -18.91 -5.42
N GLU A 827 19.05 -17.91 -6.26
CA GLU A 827 18.35 -16.69 -5.87
C GLU A 827 16.92 -17.01 -5.46
N LEU A 828 16.27 -17.96 -6.15
CA LEU A 828 14.95 -18.42 -5.76
C LEU A 828 14.96 -19.06 -4.37
N ALA A 829 16.01 -19.81 -4.04
CA ALA A 829 16.18 -20.43 -2.73
C ALA A 829 16.47 -19.43 -1.59
N THR A 830 16.80 -18.17 -1.89
CA THR A 830 16.91 -17.12 -0.84
C THR A 830 15.60 -16.42 -0.56
N ILE A 831 14.76 -16.27 -1.58
CA ILE A 831 13.51 -15.52 -1.49
C ILE A 831 12.30 -16.41 -1.18
N VAL A 832 12.39 -17.71 -1.44
CA VAL A 832 11.39 -18.72 -1.06
C VAL A 832 11.87 -19.46 0.19
N GLY A 833 11.04 -19.46 1.23
CA GLY A 833 11.35 -20.14 2.49
C GLY A 833 11.29 -21.67 2.39
N ASP A 834 11.76 -22.31 3.47
CA ASP A 834 11.72 -23.78 3.57
C ASP A 834 10.30 -24.31 3.80
N ILE A 835 10.04 -25.54 3.33
CA ILE A 835 8.82 -26.30 3.61
C ILE A 835 8.74 -26.53 5.12
N LYS A 836 7.75 -25.90 5.76
CA LYS A 836 7.46 -26.10 7.18
C LYS A 836 6.84 -27.48 7.44
N PRO A 837 7.17 -28.16 8.55
CA PRO A 837 6.43 -29.35 8.97
C PRO A 837 4.96 -28.99 9.22
N ARG A 838 4.06 -29.93 8.92
CA ARG A 838 2.62 -29.80 9.25
C ARG A 838 2.33 -30.68 10.47
N HIS A 839 1.74 -30.08 11.49
CA HIS A 839 1.42 -30.75 12.74
C HIS A 839 0.05 -31.42 12.64
N TYR A 840 -0.04 -32.67 13.07
CA TYR A 840 -1.28 -33.43 13.18
C TYR A 840 -1.40 -33.96 14.61
N SER A 841 -2.53 -33.70 15.27
CA SER A 841 -2.78 -34.24 16.60
C SER A 841 -2.71 -35.77 16.55
N ILE A 842 -1.92 -36.36 17.44
CA ILE A 842 -1.70 -37.80 17.43
C ILE A 842 -2.99 -38.52 17.86
N ALA A 843 -3.38 -39.53 17.07
CA ALA A 843 -4.63 -40.27 17.22
C ALA A 843 -4.50 -41.56 18.05
N SER A 844 -3.36 -41.77 18.71
CA SER A 844 -3.07 -42.95 19.55
C SER A 844 -2.37 -42.59 20.85
N ALA A 845 -2.62 -43.34 21.92
CA ALA A 845 -1.81 -43.24 23.13
C ALA A 845 -0.59 -44.17 23.03
N GLN A 846 0.64 -43.65 23.14
CA GLN A 846 1.85 -44.48 23.02
C GLN A 846 1.88 -45.61 24.07
N SER A 847 1.30 -45.36 25.25
CA SER A 847 1.12 -46.37 26.30
C SER A 847 0.24 -47.56 25.87
N ALA A 848 -0.66 -47.37 24.90
CA ALA A 848 -1.54 -48.41 24.38
C ALA A 848 -0.98 -49.07 23.11
N VAL A 849 -0.29 -48.32 22.25
CA VAL A 849 0.15 -48.81 20.92
C VAL A 849 1.63 -49.16 20.81
N GLY A 850 2.45 -48.83 21.82
CA GLY A 850 3.89 -49.13 21.84
C GLY A 850 4.69 -48.29 20.86
N ASP A 851 5.56 -48.92 20.07
CA ASP A 851 6.39 -48.26 19.05
C ASP A 851 5.61 -47.99 17.74
N ARG A 852 4.46 -47.32 17.89
CA ARG A 852 3.57 -46.92 16.79
C ARG A 852 3.00 -45.54 17.05
N VAL A 853 2.76 -44.77 16.00
CA VAL A 853 2.02 -43.50 16.07
C VAL A 853 0.94 -43.45 15.00
N ASP A 854 -0.28 -43.11 15.39
CA ASP A 854 -1.46 -43.08 14.53
C ASP A 854 -1.85 -41.63 14.21
N LEU A 855 -2.29 -41.35 12.99
CA LEU A 855 -2.89 -40.07 12.60
C LEU A 855 -4.31 -40.25 12.04
N LEU A 856 -5.14 -39.23 12.23
CA LEU A 856 -6.44 -39.07 11.56
C LEU A 856 -6.38 -37.80 10.73
N VAL A 857 -6.46 -37.93 9.41
CA VAL A 857 -6.22 -36.83 8.46
C VAL A 857 -7.37 -36.72 7.48
N VAL A 858 -7.71 -35.48 7.11
CA VAL A 858 -8.62 -35.18 6.00
C VAL A 858 -7.83 -34.57 4.86
N THR A 859 -8.11 -34.98 3.62
CA THR A 859 -7.51 -34.32 2.46
C THR A 859 -7.97 -32.87 2.38
N VAL A 860 -7.04 -31.99 2.07
CA VAL A 860 -7.36 -30.60 1.74
C VAL A 860 -7.24 -30.48 0.23
N ASP A 861 -8.36 -30.27 -0.44
CA ASP A 861 -8.44 -30.00 -1.85
C ASP A 861 -9.55 -28.99 -2.14
N TRP A 862 -9.31 -28.12 -3.11
CA TRP A 862 -10.27 -27.11 -3.54
C TRP A 862 -10.03 -26.75 -5.00
N VAL A 863 -10.98 -26.03 -5.59
CA VAL A 863 -10.86 -25.51 -6.95
C VAL A 863 -10.73 -24.00 -6.85
N THR A 864 -9.70 -23.42 -7.48
CA THR A 864 -9.53 -21.97 -7.55
C THR A 864 -10.69 -21.33 -8.33
N PRO A 865 -10.93 -20.01 -8.18
CA PRO A 865 -11.89 -19.30 -9.02
C PRO A 865 -11.64 -19.43 -10.53
N SER A 866 -10.38 -19.69 -10.93
CA SER A 866 -9.99 -19.95 -12.33
C SER A 866 -10.28 -21.38 -12.81
N GLY A 867 -10.76 -22.26 -11.93
CA GLY A 867 -11.09 -23.66 -12.25
C GLY A 867 -9.94 -24.65 -12.05
N SER A 868 -8.78 -24.21 -11.55
CA SER A 868 -7.63 -25.09 -11.33
C SER A 868 -7.77 -25.86 -10.01
N PRO A 869 -7.50 -27.17 -9.97
CA PRO A 869 -7.44 -27.90 -8.73
C PRO A 869 -6.24 -27.47 -7.88
N ARG A 870 -6.43 -27.48 -6.56
CA ARG A 870 -5.40 -27.19 -5.56
C ARG A 870 -5.48 -28.22 -4.45
N PHE A 871 -4.32 -28.48 -3.85
CA PHE A 871 -4.15 -29.52 -2.86
C PHE A 871 -3.29 -29.01 -1.71
N GLY A 872 -3.64 -29.39 -0.48
CA GLY A 872 -2.74 -29.28 0.65
C GLY A 872 -1.58 -30.24 0.48
N GLN A 873 -0.38 -29.72 0.21
CA GLN A 873 0.80 -30.50 -0.16
C GLN A 873 1.09 -31.65 0.81
N CYS A 874 1.09 -31.38 2.13
CA CYS A 874 1.32 -32.45 3.12
C CYS A 874 0.19 -33.49 3.16
N THR A 875 -1.08 -33.08 3.05
CA THR A 875 -2.20 -34.04 3.03
C THR A 875 -2.23 -34.88 1.76
N ARG A 876 -1.81 -34.32 0.61
CA ARG A 876 -1.66 -35.04 -0.66
C ARG A 876 -0.51 -36.05 -0.59
N TYR A 877 0.63 -35.63 -0.05
CA TYR A 877 1.76 -36.51 0.25
C TYR A 877 1.33 -37.69 1.14
N LEU A 878 0.68 -37.40 2.27
CA LEU A 878 0.17 -38.41 3.20
C LEU A 878 -0.86 -39.35 2.57
N ALA A 879 -1.81 -38.82 1.79
CA ALA A 879 -2.81 -39.63 1.11
C ALA A 879 -2.20 -40.57 0.07
N GLY A 880 -1.09 -40.17 -0.56
CA GLY A 880 -0.34 -40.96 -1.54
C GLY A 880 0.62 -41.99 -0.94
N LEU A 881 0.81 -42.01 0.39
CA LEU A 881 1.73 -42.93 1.04
C LEU A 881 1.31 -44.39 0.86
N LYS A 882 2.28 -45.22 0.52
CA LYS A 882 2.15 -46.67 0.45
C LYS A 882 2.78 -47.31 1.70
N PRO A 883 2.19 -48.40 2.23
CA PRO A 883 2.84 -49.18 3.27
C PRO A 883 4.28 -49.55 2.88
N GLY A 884 5.22 -49.38 3.82
CA GLY A 884 6.66 -49.55 3.64
C GLY A 884 7.42 -48.27 3.28
N GLN A 885 6.75 -47.17 2.93
CA GLN A 885 7.42 -45.89 2.68
C GLN A 885 7.84 -45.20 3.99
N LYS A 886 9.03 -44.60 3.97
CA LYS A 886 9.57 -43.87 5.12
C LYS A 886 9.15 -42.40 5.08
N VAL A 887 8.87 -41.85 6.27
CA VAL A 887 8.44 -40.47 6.46
C VAL A 887 9.28 -39.84 7.55
N THR A 888 9.75 -38.61 7.30
CA THR A 888 10.45 -37.83 8.32
C THR A 888 9.43 -37.10 9.19
N VAL A 889 9.54 -37.27 10.50
CA VAL A 889 8.63 -36.68 11.48
C VAL A 889 9.38 -36.03 12.64
N SER A 890 8.75 -35.10 13.34
CA SER A 890 9.17 -34.54 14.63
C SER A 890 8.02 -34.57 15.62
N ILE A 891 8.31 -34.37 16.91
CA ILE A 891 7.28 -34.27 17.97
C ILE A 891 7.13 -32.83 18.41
N LYS A 892 5.88 -32.36 18.48
CA LYS A 892 5.53 -31.02 18.94
C LYS A 892 4.69 -31.10 20.23
N PRO A 893 5.14 -30.48 21.34
CA PRO A 893 4.35 -30.39 22.56
C PRO A 893 3.01 -29.69 22.35
N SER A 894 1.97 -30.11 23.07
CA SER A 894 0.62 -29.51 23.06
C SER A 894 0.12 -29.20 24.48
N VAL A 895 -0.90 -28.33 24.54
CA VAL A 895 -1.71 -28.04 25.74
C VAL A 895 -2.80 -29.08 25.99
N MET A 896 -3.06 -29.98 25.04
CA MET A 896 -4.09 -31.03 25.11
C MET A 896 -3.68 -32.19 26.03
N LYS A 897 -3.36 -31.93 27.29
CA LYS A 897 -2.90 -32.93 28.25
C LYS A 897 -4.06 -33.50 29.04
N LEU A 898 -3.95 -34.75 29.50
CA LEU A 898 -4.87 -35.34 30.47
C LEU A 898 -4.79 -34.59 31.82
N PRO A 899 -5.87 -34.55 32.61
CA PRO A 899 -5.83 -34.02 33.96
C PRO A 899 -4.84 -34.80 34.84
N PRO A 900 -4.25 -34.15 35.86
CA PRO A 900 -3.28 -34.80 36.74
C PRO A 900 -3.89 -35.91 37.60
N ASP A 901 -5.18 -35.82 37.95
CA ASP A 901 -5.91 -36.86 38.66
C ASP A 901 -6.80 -37.66 37.70
N ASP A 902 -6.58 -38.97 37.67
CA ASP A 902 -7.34 -39.90 36.87
C ASP A 902 -8.83 -39.95 37.26
N MET A 903 -9.23 -39.48 38.44
CA MET A 903 -10.63 -39.43 38.87
C MET A 903 -11.40 -38.19 38.37
N GLN A 904 -10.72 -37.18 37.84
CA GLN A 904 -11.38 -35.97 37.34
C GLN A 904 -12.25 -36.28 36.10
N PRO A 905 -13.49 -35.77 36.02
CA PRO A 905 -14.33 -35.86 34.83
C PRO A 905 -13.68 -35.17 33.63
N ILE A 906 -13.76 -35.82 32.47
CA ILE A 906 -13.27 -35.27 31.19
C ILE A 906 -14.46 -35.05 30.26
N ILE A 907 -14.64 -33.82 29.79
CA ILE A 907 -15.62 -33.47 28.75
C ILE A 907 -14.84 -33.17 27.46
N MET A 908 -15.12 -33.93 26.40
CA MET A 908 -14.43 -33.84 25.12
C MET A 908 -15.43 -33.48 24.02
N ALA A 909 -15.13 -32.47 23.21
CA ALA A 909 -15.94 -32.04 22.08
C ALA A 909 -15.11 -32.10 20.79
N GLY A 910 -15.29 -33.16 20.01
CA GLY A 910 -14.52 -33.45 18.79
C GLY A 910 -15.35 -33.35 17.52
N LEU A 911 -14.92 -32.52 16.57
CA LEU A 911 -15.60 -32.33 15.29
C LEU A 911 -14.76 -32.87 14.13
N GLY A 912 -15.29 -33.85 13.41
CA GLY A 912 -14.59 -34.50 12.29
C GLY A 912 -13.21 -35.02 12.72
N THR A 913 -12.15 -34.52 12.06
CA THR A 913 -10.75 -34.87 12.39
C THR A 913 -10.30 -34.43 13.78
N GLY A 914 -11.05 -33.54 14.46
CA GLY A 914 -10.87 -33.24 15.88
C GLY A 914 -11.12 -34.42 16.82
N ALA A 915 -11.59 -35.58 16.31
CA ALA A 915 -11.64 -36.83 17.06
C ALA A 915 -10.25 -37.43 17.35
N ALA A 916 -9.18 -36.99 16.67
CA ALA A 916 -7.84 -37.55 16.80
C ALA A 916 -7.32 -37.60 18.25
N PRO A 917 -7.15 -36.47 18.97
CA PRO A 917 -6.63 -36.50 20.33
C PRO A 917 -7.55 -37.26 21.29
N PHE A 918 -8.88 -37.19 21.06
CA PHE A 918 -9.85 -37.87 21.91
C PHE A 918 -9.83 -39.38 21.76
N ARG A 919 -9.52 -39.91 20.57
CA ARG A 919 -9.23 -41.33 20.41
C ARG A 919 -8.04 -41.76 21.28
N ALA A 920 -6.97 -40.95 21.34
CA ALA A 920 -5.82 -41.23 22.20
C ALA A 920 -6.20 -41.18 23.70
N PHE A 921 -7.02 -40.20 24.12
CA PHE A 921 -7.53 -40.10 25.50
C PHE A 921 -8.34 -41.35 25.89
N ILE A 922 -9.27 -41.76 25.03
CA ILE A 922 -10.11 -42.94 25.25
C ILE A 922 -9.26 -44.20 25.34
N GLN A 923 -8.29 -44.39 24.44
CA GLN A 923 -7.36 -45.54 24.48
C GLN A 923 -6.59 -45.60 25.80
N HIS A 924 -6.11 -44.45 26.30
CA HIS A 924 -5.38 -44.40 27.56
C HIS A 924 -6.28 -44.75 28.75
N ARG A 925 -7.49 -44.18 28.82
CA ARG A 925 -8.45 -44.51 29.88
C ARG A 925 -8.85 -45.98 29.85
N ALA A 926 -9.10 -46.53 28.66
CA ALA A 926 -9.37 -47.96 28.48
C ALA A 926 -8.21 -48.84 28.98
N LEU A 927 -6.96 -48.44 28.72
CA LEU A 927 -5.78 -49.14 29.24
C LEU A 927 -5.75 -49.12 30.77
N LEU A 928 -5.97 -47.98 31.42
CA LEU A 928 -5.99 -47.87 32.89
C LEU A 928 -7.09 -48.75 33.50
N VAL A 929 -8.29 -48.75 32.92
CA VAL A 929 -9.40 -49.63 33.34
C VAL A 929 -9.02 -51.10 33.17
N SER A 930 -8.39 -51.47 32.05
CA SER A 930 -7.93 -52.86 31.82
C SER A 930 -6.86 -53.32 32.83
N GLN A 931 -6.12 -52.37 33.43
CA GLN A 931 -5.15 -52.61 34.50
C GLN A 931 -5.81 -52.63 35.90
N GLY A 932 -7.13 -52.48 35.99
CA GLY A 932 -7.87 -52.47 37.26
C GLY A 932 -7.81 -51.13 38.02
N LYS A 933 -7.35 -50.05 37.38
CA LYS A 933 -7.39 -48.71 37.98
C LYS A 933 -8.77 -48.08 37.81
N GLN A 934 -9.18 -47.29 38.80
CA GLN A 934 -10.38 -46.48 38.70
C GLN A 934 -10.09 -45.20 37.91
N VAL A 935 -11.05 -44.79 37.07
CA VAL A 935 -10.98 -43.57 36.28
C VAL A 935 -12.30 -42.81 36.42
N GLY A 936 -12.23 -41.48 36.33
CA GLY A 936 -13.40 -40.60 36.35
C GLY A 936 -14.27 -40.69 35.10
N PRO A 937 -15.46 -40.04 35.11
CA PRO A 937 -16.36 -40.01 33.96
C PRO A 937 -15.71 -39.43 32.70
N LEU A 938 -15.98 -40.03 31.54
CA LEU A 938 -15.52 -39.58 30.23
C LEU A 938 -16.72 -39.29 29.33
N ILE A 939 -16.96 -38.01 29.11
CA ILE A 939 -18.12 -37.48 28.38
C ILE A 939 -17.64 -37.04 27.00
N TYR A 940 -18.18 -37.62 25.93
CA TYR A 940 -17.73 -37.34 24.56
C TYR A 940 -18.85 -36.83 23.66
N TYR A 941 -18.67 -35.62 23.12
CA TYR A 941 -19.50 -35.06 22.07
C TYR A 941 -18.77 -35.17 20.72
N PHE A 942 -19.36 -35.95 19.80
CA PHE A 942 -18.83 -36.12 18.46
C PHE A 942 -19.76 -35.50 17.43
N GLY A 943 -19.20 -34.72 16.49
CA GLY A 943 -19.96 -34.12 15.40
C GLY A 943 -19.41 -34.44 14.02
N SER A 944 -20.30 -34.83 13.09
CA SER A 944 -19.98 -35.01 11.68
C SER A 944 -21.16 -34.66 10.76
N ARG A 945 -20.99 -34.82 9.44
CA ARG A 945 -22.06 -34.56 8.46
C ARG A 945 -23.13 -35.65 8.50
N HIS A 946 -22.72 -36.91 8.32
CA HIS A 946 -23.62 -38.05 8.16
C HIS A 946 -23.14 -39.24 8.97
N ARG A 947 -24.05 -39.92 9.68
CA ARG A 947 -23.68 -41.13 10.44
C ARG A 947 -23.18 -42.25 9.54
N SER A 948 -23.81 -42.46 8.40
CA SER A 948 -23.48 -43.58 7.50
C SER A 948 -22.21 -43.38 6.66
N GLN A 949 -21.69 -42.14 6.58
CA GLN A 949 -20.58 -41.80 5.68
C GLN A 949 -19.36 -41.25 6.42
N GLU A 950 -19.55 -40.65 7.60
CA GLU A 950 -18.49 -39.89 8.27
C GLU A 950 -18.51 -40.06 9.79
N TYR A 951 -19.07 -41.17 10.29
CA TYR A 951 -18.90 -41.55 11.67
C TYR A 951 -17.51 -42.18 11.88
N LEU A 952 -16.51 -41.31 11.97
CA LEU A 952 -15.09 -41.68 12.07
C LEU A 952 -14.87 -42.55 13.31
N TYR A 953 -14.27 -43.73 13.12
CA TYR A 953 -14.08 -44.75 14.15
C TYR A 953 -15.38 -45.19 14.84
N GLY A 954 -16.53 -45.11 14.17
CA GLY A 954 -17.84 -45.39 14.78
C GLY A 954 -17.93 -46.75 15.50
N GLU A 955 -17.40 -47.82 14.90
CA GLU A 955 -17.37 -49.16 15.52
C GLU A 955 -16.52 -49.19 16.81
N GLU A 956 -15.37 -48.51 16.80
CA GLU A 956 -14.47 -48.41 17.96
C GLU A 956 -15.12 -47.57 19.07
N LEU A 957 -15.77 -46.45 18.72
CA LEU A 957 -16.50 -45.60 19.66
C LEU A 957 -17.72 -46.31 20.27
N ASP A 958 -18.51 -47.01 19.46
CA ASP A 958 -19.67 -47.78 19.93
C ASP A 958 -19.24 -48.90 20.91
N ALA A 959 -18.08 -49.53 20.68
CA ALA A 959 -17.50 -50.50 21.61
C ALA A 959 -17.11 -49.85 22.95
N TYR A 960 -16.42 -48.71 22.94
CA TYR A 960 -16.06 -48.00 24.16
C TYR A 960 -17.26 -47.45 24.94
N ILE A 961 -18.36 -47.11 24.26
CA ILE A 961 -19.64 -46.78 24.90
C ILE A 961 -20.23 -48.03 25.57
N ALA A 962 -20.26 -49.17 24.86
CA ALA A 962 -20.80 -50.42 25.40
C ALA A 962 -20.01 -50.94 26.61
N ASP A 963 -18.68 -50.78 26.59
CA ASP A 963 -17.78 -51.17 27.68
C ASP A 963 -17.78 -50.18 28.86
N GLY A 964 -18.52 -49.07 28.75
CA GLY A 964 -18.62 -48.04 29.80
C GLY A 964 -17.38 -47.17 29.97
N ILE A 965 -16.40 -47.25 29.04
CA ILE A 965 -15.24 -46.36 29.02
C ILE A 965 -15.67 -44.93 28.68
N ILE A 966 -16.54 -44.78 27.68
CA ILE A 966 -17.25 -43.52 27.41
C ILE A 966 -18.54 -43.57 28.23
N THR A 967 -18.59 -42.82 29.32
CA THR A 967 -19.73 -42.83 30.26
C THR A 967 -20.94 -42.10 29.71
N HIS A 968 -20.75 -41.13 28.80
CA HIS A 968 -21.82 -40.46 28.07
C HIS A 968 -21.37 -40.03 26.68
N ALA A 969 -22.23 -40.19 25.68
CA ALA A 969 -21.92 -39.85 24.29
C ALA A 969 -23.00 -38.97 23.64
N GLY A 970 -22.63 -37.75 23.26
CA GLY A 970 -23.46 -36.83 22.50
C GLY A 970 -23.11 -36.85 21.01
N LEU A 971 -23.74 -37.74 20.24
CA LEU A 971 -23.50 -37.89 18.80
C LEU A 971 -24.38 -36.93 17.97
N ALA A 972 -23.77 -36.06 17.17
CA ALA A 972 -24.45 -35.07 16.35
C ALA A 972 -24.15 -35.24 14.84
N PHE A 973 -25.20 -35.49 14.06
CA PHE A 973 -25.11 -35.66 12.60
C PHE A 973 -25.89 -34.58 11.87
N SER A 974 -25.17 -33.60 11.33
CA SER A 974 -25.74 -32.34 10.85
C SER A 974 -26.54 -32.43 9.55
N ARG A 975 -26.48 -33.55 8.82
CA ARG A 975 -27.10 -33.70 7.49
C ARG A 975 -27.99 -34.94 7.37
N ASP A 976 -28.22 -35.69 8.45
CA ASP A 976 -29.08 -36.90 8.42
C ASP A 976 -30.58 -36.59 8.47
N THR A 977 -30.95 -35.38 8.88
CA THR A 977 -32.35 -34.92 8.88
C THR A 977 -32.48 -33.51 8.28
N ASN A 978 -33.72 -33.07 8.03
CA ASN A 978 -33.98 -31.71 7.56
C ASN A 978 -33.59 -30.62 8.59
N LYS A 979 -33.42 -30.98 9.87
CA LYS A 979 -32.95 -30.08 10.92
C LYS A 979 -31.45 -30.28 11.15
N LYS A 980 -30.70 -29.19 11.24
CA LYS A 980 -29.27 -29.23 11.58
C LYS A 980 -29.10 -29.59 13.06
N VAL A 981 -28.50 -30.75 13.34
CA VAL A 981 -28.13 -31.18 14.69
C VAL A 981 -26.61 -31.02 14.85
N TYR A 982 -26.19 -30.19 15.79
CA TYR A 982 -24.78 -29.94 16.11
C TYR A 982 -24.48 -30.27 17.57
N ILE A 983 -23.20 -30.33 17.94
CA ILE A 983 -22.75 -30.73 19.28
C ILE A 983 -23.31 -29.81 20.38
N GLN A 984 -23.42 -28.51 20.14
CA GLN A 984 -24.02 -27.55 21.07
C GLN A 984 -25.50 -27.81 21.34
N HIS A 985 -26.21 -28.48 20.42
CA HIS A 985 -27.60 -28.89 20.66
C HIS A 985 -27.63 -30.06 21.67
N LYS A 986 -26.73 -31.02 21.51
CA LYS A 986 -26.56 -32.14 22.45
C LYS A 986 -26.08 -31.67 23.82
N MET A 987 -25.07 -30.82 23.85
CA MET A 987 -24.59 -30.23 25.10
C MET A 987 -25.69 -29.46 25.85
N ARG A 988 -26.60 -28.78 25.15
CA ARG A 988 -27.73 -28.09 25.79
C ARG A 988 -28.75 -29.06 26.37
N GLU A 989 -29.00 -30.19 25.73
CA GLU A 989 -29.83 -31.28 26.29
C GLU A 989 -29.23 -31.83 27.59
N ASP A 990 -27.90 -31.83 27.69
CA ASP A 990 -27.11 -32.40 28.79
C ASP A 990 -26.60 -31.34 29.80
N GLY A 991 -27.17 -30.13 29.80
CA GLY A 991 -26.63 -28.96 30.52
C GLY A 991 -26.44 -29.18 32.03
N GLU A 992 -27.33 -29.92 32.69
CA GLU A 992 -27.20 -30.26 34.12
C GLU A 992 -25.96 -31.11 34.40
N MET A 993 -25.74 -32.16 33.59
CA MET A 993 -24.57 -33.04 33.69
C MET A 993 -23.28 -32.26 33.46
N LEU A 994 -23.26 -31.40 32.43
CA LEU A 994 -22.09 -30.57 32.11
C LEU A 994 -21.76 -29.58 33.23
N SER A 995 -22.77 -28.92 33.77
CA SER A 995 -22.61 -28.01 34.91
C SER A 995 -22.04 -28.74 36.13
N ASN A 996 -22.58 -29.91 36.46
CA ASN A 996 -22.11 -30.71 37.60
C ASN A 996 -20.68 -31.23 37.38
N ALA A 997 -20.33 -31.65 36.16
CA ALA A 997 -18.98 -32.13 35.86
C ALA A 997 -17.93 -31.00 35.93
N LEU A 998 -18.28 -29.76 35.53
CA LEU A 998 -17.35 -28.63 35.54
C LEU A 998 -17.27 -27.92 36.89
N ALA A 999 -18.43 -27.56 37.46
CA ALA A 999 -18.55 -26.76 38.67
C ALA A 999 -18.79 -27.58 39.95
N GLY A 1000 -18.91 -28.91 39.84
CA GLY A 1000 -19.02 -29.81 40.99
C GLY A 1000 -17.70 -30.03 41.72
N ALA A 1001 -17.73 -30.88 42.75
CA ALA A 1001 -16.59 -31.13 43.63
C ALA A 1001 -15.40 -31.81 42.92
N ASP A 1002 -15.67 -32.52 41.82
CA ASP A 1002 -14.68 -33.35 41.13
C ASP A 1002 -13.81 -32.58 40.12
N ASN A 1003 -13.99 -31.25 40.04
CA ASN A 1003 -13.17 -30.33 39.25
C ASN A 1003 -12.87 -30.81 37.82
N GLY A 1004 -13.89 -31.11 37.01
CA GLY A 1004 -13.72 -31.63 35.66
C GLY A 1004 -13.02 -30.66 34.69
N VAL A 1005 -12.62 -31.21 33.55
CA VAL A 1005 -11.88 -30.52 32.49
C VAL A 1005 -12.63 -30.60 31.16
N PHE A 1006 -12.71 -29.47 30.46
CA PHE A 1006 -13.30 -29.35 29.13
C PHE A 1006 -12.24 -29.25 28.04
N TYR A 1007 -12.40 -30.04 26.98
CA TYR A 1007 -11.58 -30.02 25.79
C TYR A 1007 -12.43 -29.85 24.54
N LEU A 1008 -12.00 -29.01 23.62
CA LEU A 1008 -12.60 -28.93 22.28
C LEU A 1008 -11.51 -28.95 21.20
N CYS A 1009 -11.68 -29.84 20.22
CA CYS A 1009 -10.79 -29.99 19.09
C CYS A 1009 -11.55 -30.02 17.77
N GLY A 1010 -11.11 -29.23 16.78
CA GLY A 1010 -11.76 -29.12 15.48
C GLY A 1010 -11.72 -27.71 14.87
N PRO A 1011 -12.64 -27.38 13.95
CA PRO A 1011 -12.69 -26.06 13.34
C PRO A 1011 -13.16 -24.97 14.33
N THR A 1012 -12.83 -23.71 14.05
CA THR A 1012 -13.11 -22.55 14.92
C THR A 1012 -14.58 -22.09 14.98
N TRP A 1013 -15.38 -22.33 13.93
CA TRP A 1013 -16.76 -21.82 13.83
C TRP A 1013 -17.74 -22.17 14.98
N PRO A 1014 -17.66 -23.32 15.68
CA PRO A 1014 -18.60 -23.69 16.74
C PRO A 1014 -18.17 -23.22 18.13
N VAL A 1015 -16.96 -22.66 18.29
CA VAL A 1015 -16.44 -22.20 19.58
C VAL A 1015 -17.40 -21.23 20.29
N PRO A 1016 -17.98 -20.21 19.62
CA PRO A 1016 -18.91 -19.29 20.28
C PRO A 1016 -20.19 -19.97 20.78
N ASP A 1017 -20.74 -20.88 20.00
CA ASP A 1017 -21.98 -21.61 20.34
C ASP A 1017 -21.78 -22.57 21.52
N VAL A 1018 -20.63 -23.24 21.56
CA VAL A 1018 -20.25 -24.14 22.65
C VAL A 1018 -20.02 -23.34 23.93
N TYR A 1019 -19.30 -22.22 23.85
CA TYR A 1019 -19.09 -21.31 24.97
C TYR A 1019 -20.43 -20.81 25.55
N ALA A 1020 -21.34 -20.35 24.68
CA ALA A 1020 -22.68 -19.91 25.11
C ALA A 1020 -23.47 -21.05 25.80
N THR A 1021 -23.38 -22.27 25.28
CA THR A 1021 -24.08 -23.42 25.86
C THR A 1021 -23.55 -23.79 27.25
N LEU A 1022 -22.24 -23.66 27.48
CA LEU A 1022 -21.64 -23.86 28.80
C LEU A 1022 -22.05 -22.77 29.79
N ILE A 1023 -22.09 -21.50 29.36
CA ILE A 1023 -22.61 -20.40 30.18
C ILE A 1023 -24.06 -20.67 30.58
N ASP A 1024 -24.93 -20.97 29.61
CA ASP A 1024 -26.35 -21.22 29.87
C ASP A 1024 -26.53 -22.37 30.87
N SER A 1025 -25.70 -23.41 30.76
CA SER A 1025 -25.69 -24.56 31.68
C SER A 1025 -25.30 -24.16 33.11
N LEU A 1026 -24.22 -23.38 33.27
CA LEU A 1026 -23.75 -22.89 34.56
C LEU A 1026 -24.77 -21.93 35.23
N VAL A 1027 -25.42 -21.09 34.44
CA VAL A 1027 -26.47 -20.19 34.93
C VAL A 1027 -27.66 -21.00 35.44
N GLN A 1028 -28.13 -21.96 34.65
CA GLN A 1028 -29.33 -22.71 34.97
C GLN A 1028 -29.15 -23.68 36.14
N TYR A 1029 -27.98 -24.34 36.24
CA TYR A 1029 -27.79 -25.48 37.13
C TYR A 1029 -26.76 -25.25 38.26
N ALA A 1030 -25.84 -24.29 38.13
CA ALA A 1030 -24.89 -23.93 39.21
C ALA A 1030 -25.29 -22.64 39.96
N GLY A 1031 -26.43 -22.03 39.63
CA GLY A 1031 -26.96 -20.84 40.31
C GLY A 1031 -26.11 -19.58 40.14
N LYS A 1032 -25.21 -19.55 39.15
CA LYS A 1032 -24.37 -18.40 38.82
C LYS A 1032 -25.17 -17.38 37.99
N SER A 1033 -24.88 -16.09 38.14
CA SER A 1033 -25.29 -15.09 37.15
C SER A 1033 -24.53 -15.29 35.83
N LYS A 1034 -24.98 -14.63 34.76
CA LYS A 1034 -24.36 -14.74 33.44
C LYS A 1034 -22.92 -14.20 33.46
N GLU A 1035 -22.70 -13.10 34.17
CA GLU A 1035 -21.40 -12.46 34.36
C GLU A 1035 -20.46 -13.36 35.19
N GLU A 1036 -20.96 -13.96 36.28
CA GLU A 1036 -20.18 -14.91 37.08
C GLU A 1036 -19.86 -16.20 36.32
N ALA A 1037 -20.76 -16.70 35.48
CA ALA A 1037 -20.52 -17.88 34.65
C ALA A 1037 -19.47 -17.61 33.57
N ALA A 1038 -19.48 -16.42 32.96
CA ALA A 1038 -18.46 -16.01 31.99
C ALA A 1038 -17.08 -15.88 32.66
N GLN A 1039 -17.00 -15.21 33.81
CA GLN A 1039 -15.76 -15.10 34.57
C GLN A 1039 -15.24 -16.48 34.98
N TYR A 1040 -16.12 -17.37 35.45
CA TYR A 1040 -15.75 -18.73 35.84
C TYR A 1040 -15.13 -19.54 34.70
N LEU A 1041 -15.61 -19.39 33.45
CA LEU A 1041 -15.00 -20.05 32.30
C LEU A 1041 -13.63 -19.46 31.93
N GLU A 1042 -13.42 -18.15 32.10
CA GLU A 1042 -12.09 -17.55 31.94
C GLU A 1042 -11.12 -18.05 33.03
N ASP A 1043 -11.57 -18.16 34.28
CA ASP A 1043 -10.77 -18.74 35.37
C ASP A 1043 -10.38 -20.19 35.04
N LEU A 1044 -11.31 -21.00 34.53
CA LEU A 1044 -11.02 -22.37 34.07
C LEU A 1044 -10.02 -22.42 32.92
N LYS A 1045 -9.96 -21.41 32.07
CA LYS A 1045 -8.97 -21.32 30.99
C LYS A 1045 -7.57 -21.02 31.54
N GLU A 1046 -7.47 -20.15 32.55
CA GLU A 1046 -6.21 -19.90 33.28
C GLU A 1046 -5.75 -21.14 34.07
N GLU A 1047 -6.69 -21.93 34.61
CA GLU A 1047 -6.43 -23.20 35.29
C GLU A 1047 -6.08 -24.37 34.34
N GLU A 1048 -6.00 -24.14 33.03
CA GLU A 1048 -5.85 -25.19 32.00
C GLU A 1048 -6.96 -26.26 32.04
N ARG A 1049 -8.14 -25.91 32.57
CA ARG A 1049 -9.34 -26.75 32.67
C ARG A 1049 -10.38 -26.49 31.58
N TYR A 1050 -10.18 -25.46 30.78
CA TYR A 1050 -10.92 -25.18 29.55
C TYR A 1050 -9.92 -25.05 28.38
N VAL A 1051 -9.71 -26.15 27.65
CA VAL A 1051 -8.63 -26.31 26.67
C VAL A 1051 -9.21 -26.39 25.26
N LEU A 1052 -8.72 -25.53 24.37
CA LEU A 1052 -9.15 -25.47 22.97
C LEU A 1052 -7.95 -25.70 22.04
N GLU A 1053 -8.03 -26.71 21.17
CA GLU A 1053 -7.07 -26.92 20.06
C GLU A 1053 -7.83 -26.86 18.74
N VAL A 1054 -7.93 -25.66 18.20
CA VAL A 1054 -8.75 -25.36 17.01
C VAL A 1054 -7.89 -24.89 15.83
N TYR A 1055 -8.32 -25.23 14.62
CA TYR A 1055 -7.61 -24.93 13.36
C TYR A 1055 -8.51 -24.31 12.29
#